data_AF-A0AAX4HKW3-F1
#
_entry.id   AF-A0AAX4HKW3-F1
#
_cell.length_a   1.000
_cell.length_b   1.000
_cell.length_c   1.000
_cell.angle_alpha   90.00
_cell.angle_beta   90.00
_cell.angle_gamma   90.00
#
_symmetry.space_group_name_H-M   'P 1'
#
loop_
_entity.id
_entity.type
_entity.pdbx_description
1 polymer ?
#
loop_
_entity_poly.entity_id
_entity_poly.type
_entity_poly.pdbx_seq_one_letter_code
_entity_poly.pdbx_strand_id
1 'polypeptide(L)'
;MRLELLTADIPKLQPFLETVFQDGGKKLYAIDGVVTPIRNMGGLSGFEYKEDGLIGELKVGLILGGTGYVLKRILRNSGEEYERYDYFNVQGDITFTSDKEALKAAIPDFHEMDLTCPILNHFYNFLSMEYKNAAEGKTNTQIVNSVEQLLKTAYNSKLIRISIRERADDPAINNIYNKILAAEMDPVLTWEERQLVFKNYKVDLKRIVDTKVRAHKLNKTRMKLALLRKDGGNFMARIIARPVNNAKGLLYRYTVGKVIWFFQTVKNNLGYSIALAVYGPFTYYFITMPMNPHAMQAVGRVRATYLEVKTEIMQILDKSDVAINDMRSKSAIATTTTPAPTLPVQATDTVSTKSAAPANNNDFIMANIINPSEVTNGKVDSLLVSLGDGATEKAKPSILNMLLSTDSDQVNKTSWSERMSNFKQLQIAYEENIEYASRMGRLEQLETQYNFPMQVEATWEELERYNNLIFKLREENPNMSAKMKQYLFNEINRTQQLELYLWDRMSRFILDQIYVMLDQDKEQKRSDYYVGRSFVFMEEMTNILSWRYKDFKKPEGYDKIQKLAEFYSNARKEHGTVLKNLQANSDLFKQKNVYDTKEFRSYMKRQWEILFLQNSKAEEASNMGLNMYIWSVRNTVWILQSIYSAKREELALLIKRDVSGQALTPAEMLSRSKANMLFETLLHNLTLEYVGIREEIMNRLGKDIESTQRMIVIDNLKEFLSDREKLDNLGVAQNQKTAGHTL
;
A
#
# COMPACT_ATOMS: atom_id res chain seq x y z
N MET A 1 56.85 -36.29 -29.15
CA MET A 1 55.37 -36.17 -29.07
C MET A 1 54.63 -37.46 -29.45
N ARG A 2 53.69 -37.98 -28.64
CA ARG A 2 52.78 -39.09 -29.00
C ARG A 2 51.47 -38.57 -29.61
N LEU A 3 51.55 -37.91 -30.77
CA LEU A 3 50.38 -37.29 -31.42
C LEU A 3 49.39 -38.30 -32.01
N GLU A 4 49.78 -39.57 -32.17
CA GLU A 4 48.85 -40.68 -32.49
C GLU A 4 47.67 -40.74 -31.51
N LEU A 5 47.88 -40.33 -30.25
CA LEU A 5 46.82 -40.27 -29.24
C LEU A 5 45.77 -39.17 -29.50
N LEU A 6 46.08 -38.15 -30.31
CA LEU A 6 45.07 -37.18 -30.77
C LEU A 6 44.12 -37.80 -31.81
N THR A 7 44.52 -38.89 -32.46
CA THR A 7 43.68 -39.61 -33.43
C THR A 7 42.92 -40.79 -32.80
N ALA A 8 43.32 -41.22 -31.59
CA ALA A 8 42.71 -42.35 -30.88
C ALA A 8 41.25 -42.08 -30.48
N ASP A 9 40.44 -43.13 -30.40
CA ASP A 9 39.05 -43.02 -29.95
C ASP A 9 38.97 -42.72 -28.45
N ILE A 10 38.10 -41.77 -28.10
CA ILE A 10 37.85 -41.38 -26.71
C ILE A 10 36.46 -41.91 -26.34
N PRO A 11 36.36 -43.02 -25.60
CA PRO A 11 35.06 -43.63 -25.30
C PRO A 11 34.23 -42.79 -24.32
N LYS A 12 34.91 -42.06 -23.42
CA LYS A 12 34.27 -41.18 -22.43
C LYS A 12 35.00 -39.86 -22.28
N LEU A 13 34.24 -38.77 -22.32
CA LEU A 13 34.77 -37.41 -22.27
C LEU A 13 35.34 -37.05 -20.90
N GLN A 14 34.65 -37.41 -19.82
CA GLN A 14 35.00 -36.92 -18.48
C GLN A 14 36.39 -37.39 -17.99
N PRO A 15 36.75 -38.69 -18.01
CA PRO A 15 38.07 -39.13 -17.57
C PRO A 15 39.20 -38.54 -18.43
N PHE A 16 38.92 -38.35 -19.72
CA PHE A 16 39.85 -37.70 -20.64
C PHE A 16 40.10 -36.23 -20.24
N LEU A 17 39.04 -35.45 -20.01
CA LEU A 17 39.16 -34.05 -19.60
C LEU A 17 39.84 -33.90 -18.23
N GLU A 18 39.62 -34.80 -17.29
CA GLU A 18 40.31 -34.81 -15.99
C GLU A 18 41.83 -34.92 -16.13
N THR A 19 42.30 -35.65 -17.15
CA THR A 19 43.72 -35.75 -17.46
C THR A 19 44.23 -34.44 -18.07
N VAL A 20 43.47 -33.87 -19.01
CA VAL A 20 43.81 -32.60 -19.67
C VAL A 20 43.81 -31.43 -18.68
N PHE A 21 42.94 -31.42 -17.66
CA PHE A 21 42.91 -30.35 -16.66
C PHE A 21 44.14 -30.27 -15.76
N GLN A 22 44.92 -31.35 -15.63
CA GLN A 22 46.06 -31.37 -14.71
C GLN A 22 47.25 -30.57 -15.23
N ASP A 23 47.55 -30.69 -16.52
CA ASP A 23 48.76 -30.11 -17.12
C ASP A 23 48.57 -29.65 -18.58
N GLY A 24 47.31 -29.51 -19.01
CA GLY A 24 46.97 -29.22 -20.40
C GLY A 24 47.14 -30.43 -21.32
N GLY A 25 47.32 -31.65 -20.80
CA GLY A 25 47.57 -32.85 -21.59
C GLY A 25 49.06 -33.10 -21.90
N LYS A 26 49.99 -32.32 -21.32
CA LYS A 26 51.43 -32.46 -21.57
C LYS A 26 51.95 -33.87 -21.30
N LYS A 27 51.62 -34.45 -20.15
CA LYS A 27 52.01 -35.83 -19.80
C LYS A 27 51.30 -36.86 -20.68
N LEU A 28 50.02 -36.63 -20.99
CA LEU A 28 49.22 -37.55 -21.81
C LEU A 28 49.81 -37.71 -23.20
N TYR A 29 50.24 -36.61 -23.81
CA TYR A 29 50.78 -36.57 -25.17
C TYR A 29 52.32 -36.61 -25.22
N ALA A 30 53.01 -36.74 -24.08
CA ALA A 30 54.46 -36.69 -23.95
C ALA A 30 55.05 -35.52 -24.77
N ILE A 31 54.62 -34.31 -24.41
CA ILE A 31 54.97 -33.06 -25.10
C ILE A 31 56.14 -32.40 -24.38
N ASP A 32 57.26 -32.27 -25.08
CA ASP A 32 58.42 -31.51 -24.61
C ASP A 32 58.40 -30.06 -25.12
N GLY A 33 57.54 -29.79 -26.13
CA GLY A 33 57.36 -28.47 -26.75
C GLY A 33 56.46 -27.46 -26.03
N VAL A 34 56.08 -26.41 -26.76
CA VAL A 34 55.28 -25.27 -26.24
C VAL A 34 53.79 -25.60 -26.25
N VAL A 35 53.09 -25.24 -25.18
CA VAL A 35 51.63 -25.40 -25.06
C VAL A 35 50.98 -24.05 -24.85
N THR A 36 50.13 -23.66 -25.80
CA THR A 36 49.45 -22.36 -25.86
C THR A 36 47.94 -22.53 -25.60
N PRO A 37 47.33 -21.73 -24.72
CA PRO A 37 45.89 -21.82 -24.46
C PRO A 37 45.08 -21.19 -25.61
N ILE A 38 44.07 -21.91 -26.08
CA ILE A 38 43.07 -21.43 -27.04
C ILE A 38 41.81 -21.04 -26.27
N ARG A 39 41.36 -19.79 -26.39
CA ARG A 39 40.25 -19.24 -25.61
C ARG A 39 39.10 -18.79 -26.53
N ASN A 40 37.95 -19.46 -26.40
CA ASN A 40 36.67 -19.12 -27.04
C ASN A 40 36.72 -18.85 -28.55
N MET A 41 37.49 -19.64 -29.29
CA MET A 41 37.58 -19.52 -30.75
C MET A 41 36.44 -20.32 -31.37
N GLY A 42 35.42 -19.64 -31.91
CA GLY A 42 34.24 -20.29 -32.51
C GLY A 42 33.40 -21.10 -31.49
N GLY A 43 33.36 -20.66 -30.22
CA GLY A 43 32.66 -21.40 -29.16
C GLY A 43 33.44 -22.60 -28.60
N LEU A 44 34.72 -22.74 -28.95
CA LEU A 44 35.59 -23.82 -28.48
C LEU A 44 36.78 -23.27 -27.69
N SER A 45 37.23 -24.00 -26.67
CA SER A 45 38.41 -23.65 -25.87
C SER A 45 39.27 -24.87 -25.56
N GLY A 46 40.58 -24.68 -25.43
CA GLY A 46 41.50 -25.78 -25.15
C GLY A 46 42.95 -25.40 -25.35
N PHE A 47 43.74 -26.24 -26.00
CA PHE A 47 45.20 -26.10 -26.07
C PHE A 47 45.71 -26.35 -27.48
N GLU A 48 46.71 -25.58 -27.87
CA GLU A 48 47.56 -25.81 -29.05
C GLU A 48 48.93 -26.30 -28.55
N TYR A 49 49.48 -27.27 -29.25
CA TYR A 49 50.73 -27.96 -28.93
C TYR A 49 51.68 -27.82 -30.12
N LYS A 50 52.92 -27.35 -29.88
CA LYS A 50 53.94 -27.16 -30.92
C LYS A 50 55.24 -27.86 -30.56
N GLU A 51 55.70 -28.76 -31.43
CA GLU A 51 56.96 -29.51 -31.28
C GLU A 51 57.49 -29.87 -32.67
N ASP A 52 58.74 -29.50 -32.99
CA ASP A 52 59.47 -29.88 -34.22
C ASP A 52 58.69 -29.80 -35.54
N GLY A 53 57.91 -28.73 -35.75
CA GLY A 53 57.12 -28.50 -36.96
C GLY A 53 55.74 -29.16 -37.00
N LEU A 54 55.39 -29.95 -35.97
CA LEU A 54 54.05 -30.50 -35.75
C LEU A 54 53.21 -29.53 -34.91
N ILE A 55 51.96 -29.32 -35.33
CA ILE A 55 50.99 -28.51 -34.60
C ILE A 55 49.76 -29.36 -34.31
N GLY A 56 49.50 -29.59 -33.01
CA GLY A 56 48.27 -30.24 -32.55
C GLY A 56 47.34 -29.23 -31.89
N GLU A 57 46.04 -29.33 -32.11
CA GLU A 57 45.04 -28.53 -31.38
C GLU A 57 43.99 -29.47 -30.75
N LEU A 58 43.66 -29.22 -29.49
CA LEU A 58 42.59 -29.87 -28.76
C LEU A 58 41.62 -28.79 -28.28
N LYS A 59 40.38 -28.81 -28.74
CA LYS A 59 39.36 -27.82 -28.35
C LYS A 59 38.07 -28.51 -27.92
N VAL A 60 37.47 -27.98 -26.87
CA VAL A 60 36.21 -28.47 -26.29
C VAL A 60 35.18 -27.36 -26.36
N GLY A 61 33.93 -27.71 -26.67
CA GLY A 61 32.79 -26.82 -26.50
C GLY A 61 31.52 -27.59 -26.13
N LEU A 62 30.46 -26.82 -25.88
CA LEU A 62 29.11 -27.36 -25.66
C LEU A 62 28.28 -27.20 -26.91
N ILE A 63 27.46 -28.18 -27.25
CA ILE A 63 26.61 -28.14 -28.44
C ILE A 63 25.47 -27.12 -28.22
N LEU A 64 25.19 -26.30 -29.24
CA LEU A 64 24.07 -25.36 -29.24
C LEU A 64 22.75 -26.10 -28.99
N GLY A 65 21.95 -25.64 -28.03
CA GLY A 65 20.75 -26.33 -27.55
C GLY A 65 20.99 -27.24 -26.33
N GLY A 66 22.24 -27.43 -25.91
CA GLY A 66 22.59 -28.12 -24.66
C GLY A 66 22.42 -29.64 -24.72
N THR A 67 22.58 -30.24 -25.90
CA THR A 67 22.42 -31.68 -26.11
C THR A 67 23.68 -32.50 -25.76
N GLY A 68 24.81 -31.83 -25.49
CA GLY A 68 26.06 -32.50 -25.13
C GLY A 68 27.30 -31.65 -25.42
N TYR A 69 28.41 -32.32 -25.72
CA TYR A 69 29.74 -31.73 -25.89
C TYR A 69 30.32 -32.05 -27.26
N VAL A 70 31.21 -31.18 -27.74
CA VAL A 70 32.02 -31.42 -28.93
C VAL A 70 33.49 -31.32 -28.57
N LEU A 71 34.27 -32.30 -29.01
CA LEU A 71 35.72 -32.31 -28.95
C LEU A 71 36.27 -32.19 -30.38
N LYS A 72 36.94 -31.09 -30.67
CA LYS A 72 37.62 -30.85 -31.94
C LYS A 72 39.11 -31.11 -31.76
N ARG A 73 39.68 -31.96 -32.62
CA ARG A 73 41.09 -32.34 -32.63
C ARG A 73 41.66 -32.06 -34.01
N ILE A 74 42.75 -31.30 -34.05
CA ILE A 74 43.47 -30.99 -35.29
C ILE A 74 44.91 -31.44 -35.13
N LEU A 75 45.46 -32.04 -36.19
CA LEU A 75 46.88 -32.35 -36.30
C LEU A 75 47.38 -31.84 -37.65
N ARG A 76 48.41 -31.00 -37.65
CA ARG A 76 49.08 -30.49 -38.86
C ARG A 76 50.52 -30.97 -38.88
N ASN A 77 50.91 -31.62 -39.98
CA ASN A 77 52.27 -32.07 -40.24
C ASN A 77 52.70 -31.75 -41.66
N SER A 78 53.59 -30.77 -41.85
CA SER A 78 54.37 -30.53 -43.08
C SER A 78 53.64 -30.75 -44.42
N GLY A 79 52.36 -30.35 -44.53
CA GLY A 79 51.53 -30.47 -45.74
C GLY A 79 50.21 -31.24 -45.56
N GLU A 80 50.06 -32.04 -44.51
CA GLU A 80 48.83 -32.79 -44.21
C GLU A 80 48.12 -32.21 -42.97
N GLU A 81 46.81 -31.97 -43.09
CA GLU A 81 45.94 -31.53 -41.99
C GLU A 81 44.87 -32.59 -41.73
N TYR A 82 44.88 -33.13 -40.52
CA TYR A 82 43.86 -34.03 -40.02
C TYR A 82 42.94 -33.28 -39.05
N GLU A 83 41.65 -33.32 -39.31
CA GLU A 83 40.62 -32.69 -38.49
C GLU A 83 39.56 -33.73 -38.10
N ARG A 84 39.24 -33.79 -36.80
CA ARG A 84 38.25 -34.72 -36.24
C ARG A 84 37.37 -34.05 -35.21
N TYR A 85 36.08 -34.34 -35.29
CA TYR A 85 35.05 -33.92 -34.36
C TYR A 85 34.43 -35.13 -33.68
N ASP A 86 34.50 -35.19 -32.35
CA ASP A 86 33.80 -36.21 -31.56
C ASP A 86 32.68 -35.55 -30.77
N TYR A 87 31.48 -36.08 -30.95
CA TYR A 87 30.29 -35.60 -30.26
C TYR A 87 29.97 -36.54 -29.10
N PHE A 88 29.66 -35.95 -27.95
CA PHE A 88 29.32 -36.65 -26.74
C PHE A 88 27.94 -36.21 -26.25
N ASN A 89 27.17 -37.11 -25.66
CA ASN A 89 25.92 -36.76 -24.99
C ASN A 89 26.18 -36.03 -23.67
N VAL A 90 25.12 -35.65 -22.96
CA VAL A 90 25.19 -34.96 -21.66
C VAL A 90 25.91 -35.81 -20.60
N GLN A 91 25.88 -37.14 -20.71
CA GLN A 91 26.57 -38.08 -19.80
C GLN A 91 28.07 -38.23 -20.13
N GLY A 92 28.54 -37.67 -21.24
CA GLY A 92 29.93 -37.76 -21.69
C GLY A 92 30.26 -39.06 -22.43
N ASP A 93 29.27 -39.83 -22.87
CA ASP A 93 29.48 -40.99 -23.74
C ASP A 93 29.48 -40.54 -25.22
N ILE A 94 30.36 -41.13 -26.03
CA ILE A 94 30.47 -40.81 -27.46
C ILE A 94 29.18 -41.15 -28.21
N THR A 95 28.67 -40.23 -29.03
CA THR A 95 27.50 -40.45 -29.87
C THR A 95 27.91 -40.77 -31.30
N PHE A 96 28.76 -39.94 -31.90
CA PHE A 96 29.33 -40.16 -33.22
C PHE A 96 30.59 -39.30 -33.44
N THR A 97 31.36 -39.66 -34.46
CA THR A 97 32.55 -38.93 -34.93
C THR A 97 32.29 -38.41 -36.35
N SER A 98 32.86 -37.24 -36.68
CA SER A 98 32.78 -36.62 -38.00
C SER A 98 34.13 -35.99 -38.39
N ASP A 99 34.42 -35.95 -39.68
CA ASP A 99 35.54 -35.23 -40.30
C ASP A 99 35.23 -33.73 -40.51
N LYS A 100 33.95 -33.35 -40.43
CA LYS A 100 33.47 -31.96 -40.53
C LYS A 100 32.58 -31.58 -39.35
N GLU A 101 32.45 -30.28 -39.10
CA GLU A 101 31.54 -29.77 -38.07
C GLU A 101 30.07 -30.10 -38.42
N ALA A 102 29.50 -31.07 -37.72
CA ALA A 102 28.11 -31.50 -37.89
C ALA A 102 27.13 -30.69 -37.02
N LEU A 103 27.55 -30.33 -35.80
CA LEU A 103 26.77 -29.55 -34.84
C LEU A 103 27.57 -28.36 -34.34
N LYS A 104 26.92 -27.20 -34.28
CA LYS A 104 27.55 -25.93 -33.85
C LYS A 104 27.75 -25.88 -32.34
N ALA A 105 28.88 -25.33 -31.92
CA ALA A 105 29.12 -25.02 -30.52
C ALA A 105 28.33 -23.77 -30.06
N ALA A 106 27.92 -23.77 -28.80
CA ALA A 106 27.42 -22.59 -28.12
C ALA A 106 28.56 -21.57 -27.94
N ILE A 107 28.26 -20.29 -28.16
CA ILE A 107 29.24 -19.20 -28.06
C ILE A 107 28.91 -18.40 -26.80
N PRO A 108 29.45 -18.76 -25.63
CA PRO A 108 29.23 -17.98 -24.42
C PRO A 108 30.00 -16.66 -24.47
N ASP A 109 29.48 -15.65 -23.78
CA ASP A 109 30.21 -14.41 -23.53
C ASP A 109 31.53 -14.70 -22.83
N PHE A 110 32.62 -14.17 -23.38
CA PHE A 110 33.94 -14.44 -22.85
C PHE A 110 34.23 -13.56 -21.63
N HIS A 111 34.39 -14.21 -20.48
CA HIS A 111 35.01 -13.62 -19.30
C HIS A 111 36.21 -14.45 -18.84
N GLU A 112 37.15 -13.80 -18.17
CA GLU A 112 38.28 -14.45 -17.50
C GLU A 112 37.80 -15.03 -16.15
N MET A 113 37.00 -16.09 -16.22
CA MET A 113 36.49 -16.80 -15.07
C MET A 113 37.57 -17.66 -14.42
N ASP A 114 38.42 -18.36 -15.17
CA ASP A 114 39.52 -19.18 -14.65
C ASP A 114 40.79 -18.98 -15.50
N LEU A 115 41.85 -18.48 -14.87
CA LEU A 115 43.12 -18.22 -15.57
C LEU A 115 44.01 -19.46 -15.68
N THR A 116 43.74 -20.51 -14.90
CA THR A 116 44.58 -21.71 -14.79
C THR A 116 44.35 -22.70 -15.94
N CYS A 117 43.12 -22.76 -16.47
CA CYS A 117 42.77 -23.66 -17.57
C CYS A 117 41.72 -23.03 -18.51
N PRO A 118 41.98 -22.96 -19.83
CA PRO A 118 41.05 -22.40 -20.81
C PRO A 118 39.73 -23.20 -20.92
N ILE A 119 39.76 -24.51 -20.69
CA ILE A 119 38.54 -25.35 -20.73
C ILE A 119 37.67 -25.10 -19.50
N LEU A 120 38.27 -25.03 -18.29
CA LEU A 120 37.53 -24.67 -17.07
C LEU A 120 36.92 -23.26 -17.19
N ASN A 121 37.67 -22.32 -17.75
CA ASN A 121 37.18 -20.98 -18.05
C ASN A 121 35.94 -21.00 -18.96
N HIS A 122 35.98 -21.81 -20.02
CA HIS A 122 34.87 -21.97 -20.96
C HIS A 122 33.61 -22.53 -20.27
N PHE A 123 33.76 -23.54 -19.42
CA PHE A 123 32.65 -24.11 -18.66
C PHE A 123 32.03 -23.12 -17.66
N TYR A 124 32.83 -22.29 -16.98
CA TYR A 124 32.28 -21.22 -16.16
C TYR A 124 31.55 -20.15 -16.97
N ASN A 125 32.06 -19.76 -18.14
CA ASN A 125 31.38 -18.80 -19.01
C ASN A 125 30.04 -19.33 -19.51
N PHE A 126 29.99 -20.62 -19.89
CA PHE A 126 28.75 -21.30 -20.23
C PHE A 126 27.74 -21.28 -19.07
N LEU A 127 28.17 -21.67 -17.86
CA LEU A 127 27.30 -21.63 -16.68
C LEU A 127 26.83 -20.21 -16.35
N SER A 128 27.68 -19.20 -16.50
CA SER A 128 27.29 -17.80 -16.30
C SER A 128 26.17 -17.37 -17.24
N MET A 129 26.22 -17.81 -18.50
CA MET A 129 25.16 -17.57 -19.49
C MET A 129 23.87 -18.30 -19.11
N GLU A 130 23.95 -19.60 -18.81
CA GLU A 130 22.78 -20.40 -18.45
C GLU A 130 22.12 -19.97 -17.13
N TYR A 131 22.90 -19.54 -16.14
CA TYR A 131 22.35 -19.01 -14.89
C TYR A 131 21.57 -17.71 -15.08
N LYS A 132 21.93 -16.90 -16.08
CA LYS A 132 21.16 -15.72 -16.48
C LYS A 132 19.87 -16.14 -17.16
N ASN A 133 19.92 -17.09 -18.10
CA ASN A 133 18.75 -17.66 -18.77
C ASN A 133 17.78 -18.34 -17.78
N ALA A 134 18.28 -18.82 -16.64
CA ALA A 134 17.46 -19.50 -15.63
C ALA A 134 16.49 -18.55 -14.94
N ALA A 135 16.87 -17.28 -14.78
CA ALA A 135 15.97 -16.25 -14.27
C ALA A 135 14.82 -15.93 -15.23
N GLU A 136 14.99 -16.25 -16.53
CA GLU A 136 13.99 -16.05 -17.58
C GLU A 136 13.19 -17.33 -17.91
N GLY A 137 13.45 -18.45 -17.21
CA GLY A 137 12.77 -19.73 -17.44
C GLY A 137 13.22 -20.48 -18.72
N LYS A 138 14.37 -20.14 -19.31
CA LYS A 138 14.83 -20.67 -20.63
C LYS A 138 16.02 -21.64 -20.56
N THR A 139 16.36 -22.16 -19.38
CA THR A 139 17.60 -22.95 -19.16
C THR A 139 17.47 -24.43 -19.47
N ASN A 140 18.51 -24.99 -20.08
CA ASN A 140 18.67 -26.44 -20.17
C ASN A 140 19.32 -26.98 -18.88
N THR A 141 18.49 -27.52 -17.98
CA THR A 141 18.93 -27.96 -16.65
C THR A 141 19.81 -29.21 -16.67
N GLN A 142 19.69 -30.07 -17.70
CA GLN A 142 20.46 -31.31 -17.81
C GLN A 142 21.94 -31.03 -18.09
N ILE A 143 22.22 -30.19 -19.09
CA ILE A 143 23.61 -29.82 -19.43
C ILE A 143 24.25 -28.97 -18.32
N VAL A 144 23.49 -28.09 -17.68
CA VAL A 144 23.96 -27.32 -16.50
C VAL A 144 24.41 -28.27 -15.39
N ASN A 145 23.59 -29.26 -15.05
CA ASN A 145 23.94 -30.24 -14.02
C ASN A 145 25.18 -31.07 -14.40
N SER A 146 25.32 -31.47 -15.67
CA SER A 146 26.51 -32.21 -16.13
C SER A 146 27.79 -31.38 -16.02
N VAL A 147 27.75 -30.12 -16.45
CA VAL A 147 28.90 -29.20 -16.33
C VAL A 147 29.23 -28.92 -14.84
N GLU A 148 28.22 -28.75 -13.98
CA GLU A 148 28.43 -28.61 -12.54
C GLU A 148 29.11 -29.84 -11.93
N GLN A 149 28.71 -31.05 -12.33
CA GLN A 149 29.32 -32.31 -11.86
C GLN A 149 30.77 -32.45 -12.30
N LEU A 150 31.07 -32.10 -13.55
CA LEU A 150 32.44 -32.10 -14.07
C LEU A 150 33.32 -31.10 -13.30
N LEU A 151 32.84 -29.87 -13.09
CA LEU A 151 33.56 -28.86 -12.30
C LEU A 151 33.73 -29.29 -10.85
N LYS A 152 32.73 -29.93 -10.24
CA LYS A 152 32.81 -30.46 -8.87
C LYS A 152 33.86 -31.57 -8.76
N THR A 153 33.96 -32.43 -9.77
CA THR A 153 34.99 -33.48 -9.82
C THR A 153 36.39 -32.88 -9.92
N ALA A 154 36.57 -31.88 -10.79
CA ALA A 154 37.80 -31.09 -10.86
C ALA A 154 38.12 -30.38 -9.53
N TYR A 155 37.11 -29.86 -8.83
CA TYR A 155 37.27 -29.21 -7.52
C TYR A 155 37.73 -30.16 -6.42
N ASN A 156 37.23 -31.40 -6.41
CA ASN A 156 37.58 -32.41 -5.42
C ASN A 156 38.92 -33.09 -5.69
N SER A 157 39.41 -33.07 -6.93
CA SER A 157 40.70 -33.66 -7.29
C SER A 157 41.88 -32.83 -6.78
N LYS A 158 42.79 -33.45 -6.03
CA LYS A 158 44.04 -32.79 -5.59
C LYS A 158 45.01 -32.52 -6.73
N LEU A 159 44.90 -33.25 -7.85
CA LEU A 159 45.79 -33.15 -9.00
C LEU A 159 45.42 -32.00 -9.94
N ILE A 160 44.15 -31.58 -9.94
CA ILE A 160 43.67 -30.49 -10.78
C ILE A 160 43.78 -29.17 -10.02
N ARG A 161 44.46 -28.20 -10.63
CA ARG A 161 44.49 -26.83 -10.13
C ARG A 161 43.26 -26.09 -10.64
N ILE A 162 42.31 -25.83 -9.74
CA ILE A 162 41.14 -24.99 -10.02
C ILE A 162 41.20 -23.71 -9.17
N SER A 163 41.02 -22.57 -9.83
CA SER A 163 41.23 -21.24 -9.23
C SER A 163 40.37 -20.98 -7.98
N ILE A 164 39.13 -21.47 -7.95
CA ILE A 164 38.17 -21.23 -6.85
C ILE A 164 38.62 -21.83 -5.50
N ARG A 165 39.55 -22.77 -5.49
CA ARG A 165 40.11 -23.34 -4.25
C ARG A 165 40.88 -22.29 -3.45
N GLU A 166 41.48 -21.32 -4.13
CA GLU A 166 42.21 -20.20 -3.54
C GLU A 166 41.24 -19.11 -2.99
N ARG A 167 39.92 -19.27 -3.21
CA ARG A 167 38.83 -18.43 -2.67
C ARG A 167 39.02 -16.94 -2.99
N ALA A 168 39.32 -16.10 -2.00
CA ALA A 168 39.53 -14.68 -2.22
C ALA A 168 40.79 -14.43 -3.06
N ASP A 169 41.77 -15.33 -3.00
CA ASP A 169 43.03 -15.26 -3.74
C ASP A 169 43.00 -15.98 -5.08
N ASP A 170 41.80 -16.35 -5.52
CA ASP A 170 41.54 -16.81 -6.88
C ASP A 170 42.22 -15.89 -7.92
N PRO A 171 43.06 -16.44 -8.83
CA PRO A 171 43.78 -15.67 -9.83
C PRO A 171 42.89 -14.76 -10.68
N ALA A 172 41.67 -15.16 -11.00
CA ALA A 172 40.73 -14.34 -11.76
C ALA A 172 40.25 -13.13 -10.95
N ILE A 173 39.97 -13.34 -9.66
CA ILE A 173 39.59 -12.26 -8.73
C ILE A 173 40.77 -11.29 -8.57
N ASN A 174 41.97 -11.81 -8.36
CA ASN A 174 43.20 -11.03 -8.30
C ASN A 174 43.43 -10.19 -9.56
N ASN A 175 43.21 -10.78 -10.74
CA ASN A 175 43.37 -10.08 -12.00
C ASN A 175 42.41 -8.88 -12.12
N ILE A 176 41.15 -9.02 -11.70
CA ILE A 176 40.21 -7.89 -11.69
C ILE A 176 40.68 -6.79 -10.74
N TYR A 177 41.16 -7.13 -9.53
CA TYR A 177 41.67 -6.11 -8.62
C TYR A 177 42.93 -5.42 -9.16
N ASN A 178 43.81 -6.14 -9.85
CA ASN A 178 44.96 -5.55 -10.53
C ASN A 178 44.53 -4.64 -11.68
N LYS A 179 43.53 -5.03 -12.48
CA LYS A 179 42.94 -4.19 -13.52
C LYS A 179 42.29 -2.92 -12.94
N ILE A 180 41.63 -3.02 -11.78
CA ILE A 180 41.11 -1.86 -11.05
C ILE A 180 42.25 -0.93 -10.64
N LEU A 181 43.32 -1.44 -10.03
CA LEU A 181 44.46 -0.62 -9.63
C LEU A 181 45.17 0.02 -10.84
N ALA A 182 45.33 -0.72 -11.93
CA ALA A 182 45.92 -0.21 -13.16
C ALA A 182 45.07 0.92 -13.77
N ALA A 183 43.74 0.75 -13.84
CA ALA A 183 42.83 1.79 -14.33
C ALA A 183 42.82 3.04 -13.44
N GLU A 184 43.02 2.89 -12.13
CA GLU A 184 43.15 4.02 -11.19
C GLU A 184 44.47 4.78 -11.36
N MET A 185 45.54 4.09 -11.78
CA MET A 185 46.86 4.68 -12.05
C MET A 185 47.00 5.25 -13.47
N ASP A 186 46.13 4.84 -14.39
CA ASP A 186 46.16 5.25 -15.80
C ASP A 186 46.05 6.79 -15.94
N PRO A 187 47.05 7.47 -16.51
CA PRO A 187 47.04 8.92 -16.66
C PRO A 187 46.07 9.42 -17.74
N VAL A 188 45.63 8.56 -18.67
CA VAL A 188 44.78 8.92 -19.81
C VAL A 188 43.32 9.05 -19.39
N LEU A 189 42.85 8.18 -18.50
CA LEU A 189 41.43 8.15 -18.11
C LEU A 189 41.03 9.37 -17.28
N THR A 190 39.90 9.98 -17.62
CA THR A 190 39.26 11.01 -16.80
C THR A 190 38.66 10.40 -15.53
N TRP A 191 38.31 11.24 -14.54
CA TRP A 191 37.70 10.74 -13.30
C TRP A 191 36.38 10.00 -13.54
N GLU A 192 35.53 10.50 -14.43
CA GLU A 192 34.23 9.90 -14.76
C GLU A 192 34.38 8.56 -15.45
N GLU A 193 35.31 8.46 -16.42
CA GLU A 193 35.64 7.22 -17.11
C GLU A 193 36.19 6.17 -16.13
N ARG A 194 37.05 6.57 -15.18
CA ARG A 194 37.54 5.67 -14.12
C ARG A 194 36.40 5.12 -13.25
N GLN A 195 35.41 5.94 -12.89
CA GLN A 195 34.24 5.46 -12.12
C GLN A 195 33.41 4.46 -12.92
N LEU A 196 33.22 4.69 -14.22
CA LEU A 196 32.50 3.75 -15.10
C LEU A 196 33.27 2.43 -15.24
N VAL A 197 34.58 2.50 -15.50
CA VAL A 197 35.46 1.33 -15.59
C VAL A 197 35.47 0.54 -14.27
N PHE A 198 35.56 1.23 -13.13
CA PHE A 198 35.46 0.61 -11.81
C PHE A 198 34.13 -0.12 -11.60
N LYS A 199 33.00 0.51 -11.99
CA LYS A 199 31.67 -0.10 -11.92
C LYS A 199 31.59 -1.36 -12.77
N ASN A 200 32.13 -1.33 -13.99
CA ASN A 200 32.16 -2.49 -14.90
C ASN A 200 32.99 -3.63 -14.31
N TYR A 201 34.19 -3.36 -13.79
CA TYR A 201 35.01 -4.38 -13.12
C TYR A 201 34.35 -4.96 -11.87
N LYS A 202 33.56 -4.17 -11.12
CA LYS A 202 32.78 -4.68 -9.99
C LYS A 202 31.63 -5.58 -10.43
N VAL A 203 31.00 -5.31 -11.58
CA VAL A 203 30.00 -6.19 -12.18
C VAL A 203 30.64 -7.51 -12.61
N ASP A 204 31.81 -7.46 -13.24
CA ASP A 204 32.56 -8.66 -13.64
C ASP A 204 32.97 -9.49 -12.42
N LEU A 205 33.48 -8.84 -11.36
CA LEU A 205 33.83 -9.50 -10.10
C LEU A 205 32.62 -10.24 -9.50
N LYS A 206 31.47 -9.56 -9.45
CA LYS A 206 30.23 -10.15 -8.94
C LYS A 206 29.83 -11.38 -9.79
N ARG A 207 29.93 -11.27 -11.11
CA ARG A 207 29.60 -12.35 -12.04
C ARG A 207 30.49 -13.58 -11.82
N ILE A 208 31.81 -13.39 -11.68
CA ILE A 208 32.76 -14.48 -11.39
C ILE A 208 32.39 -15.18 -10.07
N VAL A 209 32.19 -14.39 -9.01
CA VAL A 209 31.92 -14.91 -7.67
C VAL A 209 30.59 -15.67 -7.63
N ASP A 210 29.51 -15.07 -8.14
CA ASP A 210 28.18 -15.67 -8.12
C ASP A 210 28.14 -16.97 -8.92
N THR A 211 28.79 -17.00 -10.11
CA THR A 211 28.85 -18.19 -10.96
C THR A 211 29.60 -19.33 -10.28
N LYS A 212 30.81 -19.05 -9.74
CA LYS A 212 31.63 -20.07 -9.09
C LYS A 212 31.01 -20.57 -7.78
N VAL A 213 30.45 -19.67 -6.98
CA VAL A 213 29.79 -20.04 -5.71
C VAL A 213 28.58 -20.93 -5.98
N ARG A 214 27.79 -20.62 -7.02
CA ARG A 214 26.65 -21.45 -7.43
C ARG A 214 27.11 -22.82 -7.96
N ALA A 215 28.06 -22.85 -8.90
CA ALA A 215 28.55 -24.09 -9.52
C ALA A 215 29.10 -25.10 -8.49
N HIS A 216 29.77 -24.60 -7.44
CA HIS A 216 30.38 -25.44 -6.40
C HIS A 216 29.54 -25.54 -5.11
N LYS A 217 28.34 -24.94 -5.08
CA LYS A 217 27.45 -24.89 -3.90
C LYS A 217 28.18 -24.42 -2.63
N LEU A 218 29.04 -23.41 -2.76
CA LEU A 218 29.84 -22.88 -1.67
C LEU A 218 29.00 -21.96 -0.75
N ASN A 219 29.42 -21.84 0.50
CA ASN A 219 28.76 -20.91 1.45
C ASN A 219 29.00 -19.45 1.02
N LYS A 220 27.92 -18.79 0.56
CA LYS A 220 27.91 -17.38 0.11
C LYS A 220 28.47 -16.42 1.16
N THR A 221 28.15 -16.62 2.43
CA THR A 221 28.55 -15.72 3.52
C THR A 221 30.05 -15.77 3.76
N ARG A 222 30.65 -16.97 3.74
CA ARG A 222 32.11 -17.14 3.90
C ARG A 222 32.90 -16.49 2.76
N MET A 223 32.41 -16.64 1.51
CA MET A 223 33.03 -16.01 0.35
C MET A 223 32.92 -14.49 0.40
N LYS A 224 31.74 -13.96 0.75
CA LYS A 224 31.52 -12.51 0.92
C LYS A 224 32.41 -11.90 1.99
N LEU A 225 32.60 -12.57 3.13
CA LEU A 225 33.46 -12.08 4.21
C LEU A 225 34.94 -12.01 3.77
N ALA A 226 35.42 -13.03 3.05
CA ALA A 226 36.77 -13.05 2.52
C ALA A 226 36.99 -11.94 1.47
N LEU A 227 35.99 -11.69 0.61
CA LEU A 227 36.01 -10.59 -0.35
C LEU A 227 35.95 -9.21 0.32
N LEU A 228 35.21 -9.06 1.42
CA LEU A 228 35.12 -7.80 2.16
C LEU A 228 36.48 -7.39 2.74
N ARG A 229 37.24 -8.36 3.28
CA ARG A 229 38.61 -8.11 3.75
C ARG A 229 39.52 -7.67 2.61
N LYS A 230 39.39 -8.30 1.44
CA LYS A 230 40.17 -7.95 0.24
C LYS A 230 39.77 -6.59 -0.36
N ASP A 231 38.49 -6.26 -0.31
CA ASP A 231 37.97 -4.94 -0.67
C ASP A 231 38.52 -3.84 0.24
N GLY A 232 38.63 -4.11 1.54
CA GLY A 232 39.28 -3.21 2.50
C GLY A 232 40.76 -2.96 2.17
N GLY A 233 41.52 -4.01 1.89
CA GLY A 233 42.92 -3.91 1.48
C GLY A 233 43.10 -3.10 0.18
N ASN A 234 42.30 -3.39 -0.84
CA ASN A 234 42.35 -2.67 -2.12
C ASN A 234 41.80 -1.24 -2.02
N PHE A 235 40.89 -0.96 -1.09
CA PHE A 235 40.49 0.40 -0.77
C PHE A 235 41.66 1.21 -0.19
N MET A 236 42.41 0.63 0.76
CA MET A 236 43.62 1.28 1.29
C MET A 236 44.69 1.49 0.23
N ALA A 237 44.94 0.49 -0.62
CA ALA A 237 45.89 0.62 -1.73
C ALA A 237 45.52 1.76 -2.70
N ARG A 238 44.22 1.94 -3.01
CA ARG A 238 43.74 3.05 -3.85
C ARG A 238 43.87 4.41 -3.17
N ILE A 239 43.61 4.49 -1.86
CA ILE A 239 43.80 5.73 -1.09
C ILE A 239 45.26 6.17 -1.14
N ILE A 240 46.18 5.22 -0.91
CA ILE A 240 47.63 5.47 -0.93
C ILE A 240 48.09 5.87 -2.33
N ALA A 241 47.56 5.23 -3.38
CA ALA A 241 47.96 5.50 -4.75
C ALA A 241 47.64 6.94 -5.21
N ARG A 242 46.52 7.55 -4.78
CA ARG A 242 46.20 8.97 -5.07
C ARG A 242 45.36 9.63 -3.95
N PRO A 243 45.98 10.22 -2.92
CA PRO A 243 45.26 10.82 -1.79
C PRO A 243 44.41 12.04 -2.19
N VAL A 244 44.90 12.87 -3.12
CA VAL A 244 44.24 14.14 -3.53
C VAL A 244 42.95 13.89 -4.33
N ASN A 245 42.95 12.91 -5.24
CA ASN A 245 41.75 12.59 -6.03
C ASN A 245 40.69 11.87 -5.20
N ASN A 246 41.09 11.03 -4.25
CA ASN A 246 40.17 10.42 -3.30
C ASN A 246 39.57 11.45 -2.34
N ALA A 247 40.33 12.44 -1.89
CA ALA A 247 39.81 13.56 -1.11
C ALA A 247 38.79 14.40 -1.92
N LYS A 248 39.09 14.71 -3.19
CA LYS A 248 38.14 15.36 -4.11
C LYS A 248 36.89 14.51 -4.37
N GLY A 249 37.04 13.18 -4.50
CA GLY A 249 35.93 12.24 -4.66
C GLY A 249 35.07 12.06 -3.41
N LEU A 250 35.66 12.11 -2.21
CA LEU A 250 34.96 12.12 -0.92
C LEU A 250 34.19 13.44 -0.74
N LEU A 251 34.82 14.58 -1.04
CA LEU A 251 34.17 15.88 -1.09
C LEU A 251 33.01 15.87 -2.08
N TYR A 252 33.23 15.42 -3.32
CA TYR A 252 32.17 15.29 -4.32
C TYR A 252 31.04 14.38 -3.81
N ARG A 253 31.33 13.17 -3.32
CA ARG A 253 30.30 12.22 -2.87
C ARG A 253 29.46 12.73 -1.68
N TYR A 254 30.05 13.51 -0.78
CA TYR A 254 29.33 14.08 0.38
C TYR A 254 28.73 15.47 0.13
N THR A 255 29.11 16.18 -0.93
CA THR A 255 28.60 17.52 -1.26
C THR A 255 28.01 17.59 -2.67
N VAL A 256 28.85 17.75 -3.70
CA VAL A 256 28.44 18.02 -5.09
C VAL A 256 27.64 16.87 -5.72
N GLY A 257 28.00 15.62 -5.45
CA GLY A 257 27.32 14.42 -5.93
C GLY A 257 25.93 14.23 -5.32
N LYS A 258 25.68 14.67 -4.09
CA LYS A 258 24.30 14.71 -3.54
C LYS A 258 23.47 15.81 -4.20
N VAL A 259 24.09 16.93 -4.54
CA VAL A 259 23.44 18.03 -5.25
C VAL A 259 23.12 17.64 -6.70
N ILE A 260 24.07 17.03 -7.43
CA ILE A 260 23.87 16.53 -8.78
C ILE A 260 22.89 15.36 -8.80
N TRP A 261 22.99 14.41 -7.85
CA TRP A 261 21.99 13.36 -7.68
C TRP A 261 20.61 13.95 -7.38
N PHE A 262 20.51 14.97 -6.53
CA PHE A 262 19.26 15.67 -6.27
C PHE A 262 18.70 16.29 -7.55
N PHE A 263 19.51 17.03 -8.32
CA PHE A 263 19.05 17.63 -9.57
C PHE A 263 18.75 16.62 -10.68
N GLN A 264 19.51 15.53 -10.79
CA GLN A 264 19.23 14.44 -11.75
C GLN A 264 18.03 13.60 -11.32
N THR A 265 17.83 13.37 -10.03
CA THR A 265 16.64 12.71 -9.48
C THR A 265 15.42 13.59 -9.68
N VAL A 266 15.55 14.91 -9.45
CA VAL A 266 14.49 15.89 -9.73
C VAL A 266 14.22 15.99 -11.24
N LYS A 267 15.23 15.94 -12.11
CA LYS A 267 15.08 15.98 -13.57
C LYS A 267 14.46 14.69 -14.14
N ASN A 268 14.96 13.53 -13.70
CA ASN A 268 14.48 12.22 -14.17
C ASN A 268 13.11 11.88 -13.60
N ASN A 269 12.82 12.32 -12.38
CA ASN A 269 11.50 12.23 -11.79
C ASN A 269 10.71 13.51 -12.00
N LEU A 270 11.10 14.45 -12.88
CA LEU A 270 10.33 15.69 -13.07
C LEU A 270 9.00 15.36 -13.72
N GLY A 271 8.98 14.48 -14.71
CA GLY A 271 7.75 13.96 -15.31
C GLY A 271 6.91 13.17 -14.29
N TYR A 272 7.54 12.38 -13.43
CA TYR A 272 6.86 11.60 -12.38
C TYR A 272 6.37 12.47 -11.21
N SER A 273 7.07 13.56 -10.90
CA SER A 273 6.76 14.53 -9.84
C SER A 273 5.78 15.57 -10.31
N ILE A 274 5.79 15.96 -11.59
CA ILE A 274 4.70 16.72 -12.23
C ILE A 274 3.48 15.82 -12.34
N ALA A 275 3.63 14.55 -12.72
CA ALA A 275 2.53 13.59 -12.68
C ALA A 275 2.03 13.38 -11.24
N LEU A 276 2.86 13.30 -10.20
CA LEU A 276 2.41 13.21 -8.80
C LEU A 276 1.93 14.55 -8.23
N ALA A 277 2.39 15.70 -8.72
CA ALA A 277 1.91 17.01 -8.29
C ALA A 277 0.63 17.44 -9.03
N VAL A 278 0.39 16.88 -10.22
CA VAL A 278 -0.84 17.06 -10.98
C VAL A 278 -1.83 15.96 -10.66
N TYR A 279 -1.47 14.67 -10.74
CA TYR A 279 -2.36 13.57 -10.36
C TYR A 279 -2.45 13.37 -8.85
N GLY A 280 -1.41 13.55 -8.04
CA GLY A 280 -1.49 13.29 -6.61
C GLY A 280 -2.59 14.08 -5.90
N PRO A 281 -2.74 15.40 -6.14
CA PRO A 281 -3.87 16.15 -5.63
C PRO A 281 -5.21 15.71 -6.23
N PHE A 282 -5.27 15.29 -7.50
CA PHE A 282 -6.51 14.84 -8.12
C PHE A 282 -6.93 13.44 -7.64
N THR A 283 -6.01 12.49 -7.53
CA THR A 283 -6.23 11.14 -7.00
C THR A 283 -6.55 11.18 -5.51
N TYR A 284 -5.88 12.06 -4.74
CA TYR A 284 -6.27 12.37 -3.36
C TYR A 284 -7.69 12.96 -3.33
N TYR A 285 -7.99 13.96 -4.17
CA TYR A 285 -9.31 14.60 -4.26
C TYR A 285 -10.43 13.67 -4.76
N PHE A 286 -10.11 12.63 -5.54
CA PHE A 286 -11.06 11.61 -6.03
C PHE A 286 -11.26 10.43 -5.07
N ILE A 287 -10.27 10.13 -4.22
CA ILE A 287 -10.35 9.01 -3.26
C ILE A 287 -10.88 9.49 -1.90
N THR A 288 -10.61 10.74 -1.49
CA THR A 288 -10.92 11.21 -0.12
C THR A 288 -12.22 12.01 0.02
N MET A 289 -12.94 12.33 -1.05
CA MET A 289 -14.23 13.03 -0.98
C MET A 289 -15.38 12.27 -1.66
N PRO A 290 -16.47 11.93 -0.95
CA PRO A 290 -17.68 11.43 -1.61
C PRO A 290 -18.35 12.59 -2.36
N MET A 291 -18.40 12.48 -3.70
CA MET A 291 -19.21 13.26 -4.64
C MET A 291 -19.20 14.80 -4.47
N ASN A 292 -18.10 15.46 -4.84
CA ASN A 292 -18.11 16.91 -5.10
C ASN A 292 -18.57 17.20 -6.55
N PRO A 293 -19.58 18.06 -6.79
CA PRO A 293 -20.05 18.42 -8.15
C PRO A 293 -18.95 19.00 -9.05
N HIS A 294 -17.94 19.67 -8.48
CA HIS A 294 -16.79 20.16 -9.25
C HIS A 294 -15.84 19.04 -9.68
N ALA A 295 -15.73 17.96 -8.88
CA ALA A 295 -15.01 16.75 -9.26
C ALA A 295 -15.73 16.01 -10.40
N MET A 296 -17.06 15.90 -10.34
CA MET A 296 -17.87 15.35 -11.45
C MET A 296 -17.80 16.24 -12.70
N GLN A 297 -17.74 17.56 -12.57
CA GLN A 297 -17.57 18.48 -13.70
C GLN A 297 -16.16 18.39 -14.30
N ALA A 298 -15.13 18.21 -13.48
CA ALA A 298 -13.75 17.99 -13.93
C ALA A 298 -13.58 16.62 -14.60
N VAL A 299 -14.16 15.55 -14.05
CA VAL A 299 -14.24 14.23 -14.72
C VAL A 299 -15.08 14.34 -15.99
N GLY A 300 -16.17 15.10 -15.97
CA GLY A 300 -16.98 15.39 -17.15
C GLY A 300 -16.18 16.09 -18.25
N ARG A 301 -15.34 17.07 -17.90
CA ARG A 301 -14.44 17.77 -18.83
C ARG A 301 -13.28 16.90 -19.28
N VAL A 302 -12.61 16.19 -18.38
CA VAL A 302 -11.51 15.27 -18.74
C VAL A 302 -12.03 14.11 -19.57
N ARG A 303 -13.22 13.58 -19.28
CA ARG A 303 -13.90 12.58 -20.11
C ARG A 303 -14.35 13.18 -21.44
N ALA A 304 -14.86 14.40 -21.48
CA ALA A 304 -15.19 15.09 -22.73
C ALA A 304 -13.94 15.35 -23.57
N THR A 305 -12.84 15.79 -22.99
CA THR A 305 -11.55 15.99 -23.65
C THR A 305 -10.91 14.66 -24.03
N TYR A 306 -11.03 13.61 -23.22
CA TYR A 306 -10.59 12.26 -23.59
C TYR A 306 -11.47 11.69 -24.72
N LEU A 307 -12.78 11.95 -24.72
CA LEU A 307 -13.66 11.57 -25.80
C LEU A 307 -13.40 12.40 -27.05
N GLU A 308 -13.10 13.70 -26.95
CA GLU A 308 -12.66 14.55 -28.06
C GLU A 308 -11.32 14.07 -28.60
N VAL A 309 -10.32 13.84 -27.76
CA VAL A 309 -9.00 13.32 -28.17
C VAL A 309 -9.13 11.90 -28.70
N LYS A 310 -9.96 11.04 -28.12
CA LYS A 310 -10.26 9.71 -28.66
C LYS A 310 -11.03 9.82 -29.98
N THR A 311 -11.92 10.80 -30.13
CA THR A 311 -12.65 11.05 -31.38
C THR A 311 -11.74 11.68 -32.42
N GLU A 312 -10.77 12.51 -32.05
CA GLU A 312 -9.73 13.06 -32.93
C GLU A 312 -8.72 11.97 -33.30
N ILE A 313 -8.29 11.13 -32.36
CA ILE A 313 -7.41 9.98 -32.62
C ILE A 313 -8.15 8.92 -33.44
N MET A 314 -9.43 8.67 -33.17
CA MET A 314 -10.28 7.82 -34.02
C MET A 314 -10.57 8.49 -35.35
N GLN A 315 -10.69 9.81 -35.44
CA GLN A 315 -10.76 10.52 -36.71
C GLN A 315 -9.40 10.55 -37.43
N ILE A 316 -8.27 10.44 -36.74
CA ILE A 316 -6.92 10.36 -37.33
C ILE A 316 -6.64 8.92 -37.78
N LEU A 317 -7.10 7.92 -37.02
CA LEU A 317 -7.09 6.50 -37.37
C LEU A 317 -8.08 6.22 -38.52
N ASP A 318 -9.30 6.73 -38.42
CA ASP A 318 -10.27 6.75 -39.53
C ASP A 318 -9.74 7.61 -40.67
N LYS A 319 -9.01 8.72 -40.48
CA LYS A 319 -8.36 9.45 -41.59
C LYS A 319 -7.14 8.71 -42.15
N SER A 320 -6.57 7.71 -41.47
CA SER A 320 -5.52 6.85 -42.03
C SER A 320 -6.11 5.65 -42.78
N ASP A 321 -7.23 5.10 -42.32
CA ASP A 321 -8.02 4.10 -43.07
C ASP A 321 -8.86 4.74 -44.20
N VAL A 322 -9.29 5.99 -44.04
CA VAL A 322 -9.88 6.83 -45.07
C VAL A 322 -8.80 7.40 -45.96
N ALA A 323 -7.56 7.71 -45.56
CA ALA A 323 -6.50 8.07 -46.54
C ALA A 323 -6.18 6.91 -47.50
N ILE A 324 -6.37 5.67 -47.07
CA ILE A 324 -6.27 4.47 -47.92
C ILE A 324 -7.54 4.27 -48.79
N ASN A 325 -8.73 4.69 -48.34
CA ASN A 325 -9.99 4.60 -49.09
C ASN A 325 -10.39 5.87 -49.89
N ASP A 326 -9.80 7.02 -49.60
CA ASP A 326 -10.07 8.35 -50.17
C ASP A 326 -9.08 8.67 -51.31
N MET A 327 -7.98 7.89 -51.43
CA MET A 327 -7.32 7.63 -52.72
C MET A 327 -8.19 6.79 -53.68
N ARG A 328 -9.31 6.21 -53.20
CA ARG A 328 -10.28 5.46 -54.01
C ARG A 328 -11.65 6.12 -54.18
N SER A 329 -11.99 7.17 -53.42
CA SER A 329 -13.36 7.76 -53.48
C SER A 329 -13.46 9.29 -53.62
N LYS A 330 -12.37 10.06 -53.66
CA LYS A 330 -12.41 11.51 -53.97
C LYS A 330 -12.21 11.85 -55.45
N SER A 331 -12.85 11.05 -56.29
CA SER A 331 -13.58 11.53 -57.45
C SER A 331 -15.06 11.72 -57.09
N ALA A 332 -15.41 12.49 -56.06
CA ALA A 332 -16.77 13.04 -55.88
C ALA A 332 -16.88 14.01 -54.68
N ILE A 333 -17.02 15.29 -55.02
CA ILE A 333 -18.03 16.25 -54.51
C ILE A 333 -17.92 16.75 -53.04
N ALA A 334 -18.24 18.04 -52.93
CA ALA A 334 -17.99 18.98 -51.87
C ALA A 334 -19.19 19.21 -50.92
N THR A 335 -19.00 20.22 -50.04
CA THR A 335 -19.97 21.21 -49.49
C THR A 335 -20.50 21.05 -48.05
N THR A 336 -20.03 21.98 -47.19
CA THR A 336 -20.75 22.93 -46.29
C THR A 336 -21.44 22.57 -44.95
N THR A 337 -21.23 23.54 -44.02
CA THR A 337 -22.14 24.19 -43.02
C THR A 337 -22.21 23.76 -41.55
N THR A 338 -21.78 24.69 -40.68
CA THR A 338 -22.16 25.00 -39.28
C THR A 338 -23.65 25.40 -39.17
N PRO A 339 -24.36 25.35 -38.00
CA PRO A 339 -24.12 26.24 -36.83
C PRO A 339 -24.51 25.70 -35.42
N ALA A 340 -24.25 26.50 -34.37
CA ALA A 340 -24.67 26.37 -32.96
C ALA A 340 -25.96 27.18 -32.66
N PRO A 341 -26.37 27.56 -31.41
CA PRO A 341 -26.37 26.98 -30.04
C PRO A 341 -27.77 27.10 -29.35
N THR A 342 -27.95 26.72 -28.06
CA THR A 342 -28.87 27.41 -27.09
C THR A 342 -28.76 26.89 -25.63
N LEU A 343 -28.88 27.82 -24.66
CA LEU A 343 -29.05 27.66 -23.18
C LEU A 343 -30.55 27.75 -22.80
N PRO A 344 -31.03 27.32 -21.59
CA PRO A 344 -31.18 28.26 -20.45
C PRO A 344 -31.21 27.69 -18.98
N VAL A 345 -30.76 28.54 -18.03
CA VAL A 345 -31.35 29.03 -16.74
C VAL A 345 -31.96 28.10 -15.66
N GLN A 346 -31.60 28.34 -14.37
CA GLN A 346 -32.42 28.45 -13.12
C GLN A 346 -31.50 28.31 -11.87
N ALA A 347 -31.77 28.73 -10.63
CA ALA A 347 -32.64 29.69 -9.94
C ALA A 347 -32.11 29.75 -8.47
N THR A 348 -32.27 30.88 -7.78
CA THR A 348 -31.82 31.12 -6.39
C THR A 348 -32.98 31.03 -5.40
N ASP A 349 -32.78 30.34 -4.26
CA ASP A 349 -33.68 30.41 -3.10
C ASP A 349 -32.92 30.73 -1.80
N THR A 350 -33.47 31.66 -1.04
CA THR A 350 -33.01 32.19 0.25
C THR A 350 -33.84 31.61 1.39
N VAL A 351 -33.20 31.20 2.50
CA VAL A 351 -33.89 30.72 3.72
C VAL A 351 -33.63 31.67 4.89
N SER A 352 -34.73 32.10 5.51
CA SER A 352 -34.82 32.93 6.72
C SER A 352 -34.84 32.04 7.96
N THR A 353 -33.98 32.31 8.95
CA THR A 353 -33.97 31.62 10.26
C THR A 353 -34.40 32.56 11.38
N LYS A 354 -35.58 32.31 11.95
CA LYS A 354 -35.99 32.76 13.29
C LYS A 354 -36.67 31.60 14.01
N SER A 355 -36.01 31.05 15.02
CA SER A 355 -36.64 30.62 16.27
C SER A 355 -35.56 30.33 17.31
N ALA A 356 -35.54 31.18 18.33
CA ALA A 356 -34.78 31.03 19.55
C ALA A 356 -35.49 30.05 20.51
N ALA A 357 -34.71 29.47 21.42
CA ALA A 357 -35.20 28.76 22.60
C ALA A 357 -36.12 29.64 23.46
N PRO A 358 -37.14 29.07 24.12
CA PRO A 358 -37.71 29.64 25.33
C PRO A 358 -37.13 28.96 26.57
N ALA A 359 -36.79 29.79 27.56
CA ALA A 359 -36.49 29.38 28.93
C ALA A 359 -37.77 28.94 29.67
N ASN A 360 -37.57 27.97 30.57
CA ASN A 360 -38.32 27.61 31.77
C ASN A 360 -39.86 27.68 31.83
N ASN A 361 -40.38 26.54 32.30
CA ASN A 361 -41.63 26.23 32.97
C ASN A 361 -42.70 25.52 32.13
N ASN A 362 -43.06 24.35 32.69
CA ASN A 362 -44.19 23.47 32.46
C ASN A 362 -43.97 22.33 31.45
N ASP A 363 -43.72 21.15 32.02
CA ASP A 363 -44.29 19.86 31.62
C ASP A 363 -44.46 19.65 30.11
N PHE A 364 -43.34 19.46 29.41
CA PHE A 364 -43.40 18.76 28.12
C PHE A 364 -43.30 17.25 28.36
N ILE A 365 -44.36 16.59 27.93
CA ILE A 365 -44.64 15.16 28.01
C ILE A 365 -43.52 14.39 27.29
N MET A 366 -42.47 14.02 28.03
CA MET A 366 -41.56 12.91 27.71
C MET A 366 -41.68 11.81 28.79
N ALA A 367 -42.84 11.76 29.46
CA ALA A 367 -43.21 10.70 30.38
C ALA A 367 -43.95 9.60 29.61
N ASN A 368 -43.19 8.66 29.06
CA ASN A 368 -43.51 7.25 29.26
C ASN A 368 -42.19 6.48 29.33
N ILE A 369 -41.80 6.28 30.58
CA ILE A 369 -40.74 5.41 31.06
C ILE A 369 -40.91 4.05 30.37
N ILE A 370 -40.00 3.71 29.46
CA ILE A 370 -39.82 2.31 29.08
C ILE A 370 -39.18 1.65 30.31
N ASN A 371 -39.93 0.76 30.94
CA ASN A 371 -39.41 -0.08 32.01
C ASN A 371 -38.29 -0.94 31.40
N PRO A 372 -37.05 -0.95 31.95
CA PRO A 372 -35.95 -1.78 31.43
C PRO A 372 -36.28 -3.28 31.35
N SER A 373 -37.34 -3.71 32.06
CA SER A 373 -37.86 -5.07 32.07
C SER A 373 -38.67 -5.48 30.83
N GLU A 374 -39.01 -4.56 29.92
CA GLU A 374 -39.79 -4.87 28.69
C GLU A 374 -38.93 -4.88 27.41
N VAL A 375 -37.60 -4.78 27.55
CA VAL A 375 -36.66 -4.92 26.44
C VAL A 375 -36.59 -6.40 26.04
N THR A 376 -37.24 -6.75 24.92
CA THR A 376 -37.26 -8.09 24.32
C THR A 376 -36.02 -8.39 23.46
N ASN A 377 -34.89 -7.75 23.74
CA ASN A 377 -33.61 -8.25 23.27
C ASN A 377 -33.06 -9.14 24.38
N GLY A 378 -33.14 -10.46 24.17
CA GLY A 378 -32.79 -11.48 25.16
C GLY A 378 -31.54 -11.14 25.97
N LYS A 379 -31.55 -11.53 27.24
CA LYS A 379 -30.46 -11.34 28.21
C LYS A 379 -29.11 -11.64 27.53
N VAL A 380 -28.33 -10.62 27.21
CA VAL A 380 -27.00 -10.81 26.63
C VAL A 380 -26.09 -11.29 27.77
N ASP A 381 -25.64 -12.54 27.67
CA ASP A 381 -24.59 -13.08 28.54
C ASP A 381 -23.32 -12.22 28.41
N SER A 382 -22.39 -12.34 29.37
CA SER A 382 -21.14 -11.57 29.37
C SER A 382 -20.48 -11.55 27.98
N LEU A 383 -20.25 -10.36 27.43
CA LEU A 383 -19.52 -10.16 26.18
C LEU A 383 -18.03 -10.31 26.42
N LEU A 384 -17.34 -10.94 25.48
CA LEU A 384 -15.88 -11.06 25.51
C LEU A 384 -15.27 -9.80 24.90
N VAL A 385 -14.59 -9.02 25.72
CA VAL A 385 -13.77 -7.88 25.32
C VAL A 385 -12.34 -8.37 25.16
N SER A 386 -11.73 -8.14 24.00
CA SER A 386 -10.31 -8.44 23.79
C SER A 386 -9.45 -7.43 24.55
N LEU A 387 -8.49 -7.92 25.33
CA LEU A 387 -7.60 -7.10 26.15
C LEU A 387 -6.22 -6.88 25.51
N GLY A 388 -6.00 -7.36 24.29
CA GLY A 388 -4.65 -7.49 23.71
C GLY A 388 -3.91 -8.72 24.24
N ASP A 389 -2.87 -9.16 23.52
CA ASP A 389 -2.04 -10.36 23.83
C ASP A 389 -2.82 -11.69 23.95
N GLY A 390 -4.05 -11.75 23.41
CA GLY A 390 -4.93 -12.92 23.48
C GLY A 390 -5.71 -13.07 24.80
N ALA A 391 -5.60 -12.11 25.72
CA ALA A 391 -6.43 -12.07 26.92
C ALA A 391 -7.84 -11.54 26.62
N THR A 392 -8.86 -12.05 27.32
CA THR A 392 -10.25 -11.60 27.18
C THR A 392 -10.85 -11.27 28.55
N GLU A 393 -11.61 -10.18 28.63
CA GLU A 393 -12.43 -9.82 29.78
C GLU A 393 -13.88 -10.13 29.49
N LYS A 394 -14.59 -10.68 30.47
CA LYS A 394 -16.05 -10.81 30.42
C LYS A 394 -16.66 -9.53 30.96
N ALA A 395 -17.11 -8.66 30.07
CA ALA A 395 -17.82 -7.44 30.44
C ALA A 395 -19.32 -7.61 30.18
N LYS A 396 -20.16 -7.06 31.06
CA LYS A 396 -21.62 -7.11 30.88
C LYS A 396 -22.12 -5.71 30.54
N PRO A 397 -22.85 -5.53 29.43
CA PRO A 397 -23.48 -4.25 29.12
C PRO A 397 -24.34 -3.77 30.28
N SER A 398 -24.16 -2.53 30.71
CA SER A 398 -24.98 -1.95 31.77
C SER A 398 -26.35 -1.52 31.27
N ILE A 399 -26.46 -1.04 30.01
CA ILE A 399 -27.66 -0.39 29.48
C ILE A 399 -27.92 -0.83 28.03
N LEU A 400 -29.16 -1.27 27.75
CA LEU A 400 -29.67 -1.59 26.40
C LEU A 400 -28.74 -2.47 25.54
N ASN A 401 -27.99 -3.40 26.12
CA ASN A 401 -27.01 -4.24 25.40
C ASN A 401 -25.86 -3.45 24.71
N MET A 402 -25.71 -2.15 24.97
CA MET A 402 -24.56 -1.37 24.54
C MET A 402 -23.50 -1.40 25.64
N LEU A 403 -22.30 -1.87 25.31
CA LEU A 403 -21.17 -1.87 26.24
C LEU A 403 -20.61 -0.44 26.35
N LEU A 404 -20.52 0.11 27.55
CA LEU A 404 -19.91 1.42 27.79
C LEU A 404 -18.48 1.27 28.28
N SER A 405 -17.65 2.29 28.08
CA SER A 405 -16.27 2.27 28.57
C SER A 405 -16.18 2.26 30.10
N THR A 406 -17.28 2.59 30.77
CA THR A 406 -17.45 2.52 32.24
C THR A 406 -17.87 1.13 32.73
N ASP A 407 -18.18 0.20 31.83
CA ASP A 407 -18.53 -1.20 32.14
C ASP A 407 -17.29 -2.10 32.21
N SER A 408 -16.15 -1.67 31.65
CA SER A 408 -14.85 -2.33 31.78
C SER A 408 -13.93 -1.49 32.66
N ASP A 409 -13.57 -2.04 33.82
CA ASP A 409 -12.65 -1.41 34.76
C ASP A 409 -11.28 -1.16 34.13
N GLN A 410 -10.85 -2.03 33.23
CA GLN A 410 -9.59 -1.89 32.51
C GLN A 410 -9.63 -0.68 31.58
N VAL A 411 -10.67 -0.56 30.75
CA VAL A 411 -10.81 0.59 29.82
C VAL A 411 -10.94 1.89 30.62
N ASN A 412 -11.73 1.88 31.69
CA ASN A 412 -12.02 3.08 32.45
C ASN A 412 -10.80 3.64 33.19
N LYS A 413 -9.96 2.77 33.75
CA LYS A 413 -8.80 3.12 34.57
C LYS A 413 -7.47 3.15 33.80
N THR A 414 -7.50 2.94 32.48
CA THR A 414 -6.29 2.94 31.66
C THR A 414 -5.66 4.33 31.66
N SER A 415 -4.36 4.40 31.98
CA SER A 415 -3.64 5.68 31.98
C SER A 415 -3.45 6.22 30.56
N TRP A 416 -3.39 7.54 30.40
CA TRP A 416 -3.17 8.16 29.08
C TRP A 416 -1.88 7.67 28.40
N SER A 417 -0.79 7.52 29.15
CA SER A 417 0.49 7.01 28.63
C SER A 417 0.39 5.59 28.11
N GLU A 418 -0.35 4.73 28.82
CA GLU A 418 -0.61 3.36 28.39
C GLU A 418 -1.48 3.34 27.13
N ARG A 419 -2.53 4.17 27.10
CA ARG A 419 -3.42 4.32 25.94
C ARG A 419 -2.67 4.78 24.69
N MET A 420 -1.75 5.75 24.82
CA MET A 420 -0.88 6.18 23.71
C MET A 420 0.12 5.09 23.27
N SER A 421 0.58 4.25 24.21
CA SER A 421 1.40 3.09 23.88
C SER A 421 0.63 2.07 23.04
N ASN A 422 -0.64 1.83 23.37
CA ASN A 422 -1.52 0.93 22.59
C ASN A 422 -1.81 1.48 21.19
N PHE A 423 -1.96 2.80 21.02
CA PHE A 423 -2.08 3.41 19.69
C PHE A 423 -0.80 3.30 18.86
N LYS A 424 0.38 3.32 19.49
CA LYS A 424 1.63 2.98 18.79
C LYS A 424 1.65 1.50 18.39
N GLN A 425 1.18 0.64 19.30
CA GLN A 425 0.77 -0.76 19.09
C GLN A 425 0.09 -0.96 17.73
N LEU A 426 -1.06 -0.29 17.64
CA LEU A 426 -1.97 -0.26 16.50
C LEU A 426 -1.28 0.23 15.22
N GLN A 427 -0.56 1.36 15.29
CA GLN A 427 0.11 1.94 14.12
C GLN A 427 1.18 1.00 13.55
N ILE A 428 2.00 0.39 14.41
CA ILE A 428 3.04 -0.55 13.98
C ILE A 428 2.40 -1.74 13.27
N ALA A 429 1.35 -2.33 13.86
CA ALA A 429 0.66 -3.46 13.25
C ALA A 429 0.01 -3.10 11.90
N TYR A 430 -0.63 -1.93 11.82
CA TYR A 430 -1.21 -1.42 10.59
C TYR A 430 -0.14 -1.23 9.50
N GLU A 431 1.03 -0.65 9.84
CA GLU A 431 2.14 -0.49 8.90
C GLU A 431 2.80 -1.82 8.49
N GLU A 432 2.84 -2.82 9.38
CA GLU A 432 3.36 -4.16 9.09
C GLU A 432 2.46 -4.94 8.12
N ASN A 433 1.14 -4.73 8.18
CA ASN A 433 0.16 -5.41 7.35
C ASN A 433 -0.06 -4.75 5.97
N ILE A 434 0.46 -3.55 5.74
CA ILE A 434 0.25 -2.78 4.49
C ILE A 434 1.44 -2.92 3.53
N GLU A 435 1.16 -3.39 2.30
CA GLU A 435 2.05 -3.12 1.17
C GLU A 435 2.07 -1.61 0.87
N TYR A 436 3.20 -0.97 1.18
CA TYR A 436 3.52 0.47 1.05
C TYR A 436 2.46 1.37 0.39
N ALA A 437 1.60 1.97 1.22
CA ALA A 437 0.94 3.24 0.94
C ALA A 437 1.30 4.24 2.05
N SER A 438 2.05 5.29 1.69
CA SER A 438 2.55 6.30 2.64
C SER A 438 1.57 7.46 2.85
N ARG A 439 1.24 7.70 4.14
CA ARG A 439 0.91 8.96 4.84
C ARG A 439 -0.47 9.63 4.67
N MET A 440 -1.18 9.75 5.80
CA MET A 440 -2.15 10.82 6.12
C MET A 440 -1.43 12.16 6.38
N GLY A 441 -2.05 13.26 5.98
CA GLY A 441 -1.47 14.61 6.05
C GLY A 441 -1.71 15.34 7.39
N ARG A 442 -0.86 16.33 7.71
CA ARG A 442 -0.99 17.20 8.91
C ARG A 442 -2.24 18.09 8.90
N LEU A 443 -2.85 18.34 7.74
CA LEU A 443 -4.11 19.08 7.58
C LEU A 443 -5.33 18.23 7.93
N GLU A 444 -5.34 16.95 7.55
CA GLU A 444 -6.42 16.01 7.90
C GLU A 444 -6.52 15.79 9.41
N GLN A 445 -5.40 15.85 10.14
CA GLN A 445 -5.38 15.71 11.60
C GLN A 445 -6.11 16.86 12.30
N LEU A 446 -5.87 18.10 11.83
CA LEU A 446 -6.58 19.30 12.31
C LEU A 446 -8.08 19.22 12.01
N GLU A 447 -8.44 18.90 10.78
CA GLU A 447 -9.84 18.75 10.37
C GLU A 447 -10.53 17.64 11.15
N THR A 448 -9.86 16.53 11.41
CA THR A 448 -10.43 15.41 12.15
C THR A 448 -10.68 15.77 13.62
N GLN A 449 -9.79 16.52 14.26
CA GLN A 449 -9.93 16.90 15.67
C GLN A 449 -11.06 17.93 15.90
N TYR A 450 -11.20 18.93 15.03
CA TYR A 450 -12.28 19.92 15.16
C TYR A 450 -13.62 19.42 14.62
N ASN A 451 -13.62 18.58 13.58
CA ASN A 451 -14.86 18.10 12.99
C ASN A 451 -15.45 16.91 13.74
N PHE A 452 -14.66 16.13 14.51
CA PHE A 452 -15.20 14.95 15.19
C PHE A 452 -16.32 15.29 16.19
N PRO A 453 -16.15 16.24 17.14
CA PRO A 453 -17.25 16.63 18.03
C PRO A 453 -18.47 17.16 17.28
N MET A 454 -18.25 17.96 16.23
CA MET A 454 -19.33 18.50 15.40
C MET A 454 -20.10 17.38 14.68
N GLN A 455 -19.39 16.36 14.19
CA GLN A 455 -20.00 15.22 13.51
C GLN A 455 -20.81 14.37 14.50
N VAL A 456 -20.34 14.19 15.73
CA VAL A 456 -21.11 13.52 16.79
C VAL A 456 -22.36 14.32 17.14
N GLU A 457 -22.23 15.63 17.37
CA GLU A 457 -23.37 16.53 17.64
C GLU A 457 -24.41 16.48 16.51
N ALA A 458 -23.97 16.62 15.26
CA ALA A 458 -24.86 16.57 14.11
C ALA A 458 -25.57 15.21 13.93
N THR A 459 -24.91 14.12 14.37
CA THR A 459 -25.50 12.78 14.34
C THR A 459 -26.51 12.60 15.46
N TRP A 460 -26.16 13.01 16.69
CA TRP A 460 -27.07 12.99 17.84
C TRP A 460 -28.34 13.79 17.56
N GLU A 461 -28.21 15.00 17.02
CA GLU A 461 -29.35 15.83 16.63
C GLU A 461 -30.22 15.16 15.56
N GLU A 462 -29.63 14.36 14.66
CA GLU A 462 -30.41 13.59 13.68
C GLU A 462 -31.14 12.41 14.32
N LEU A 463 -30.53 11.74 15.30
CA LEU A 463 -31.16 10.71 16.12
C LEU A 463 -32.36 11.28 16.89
N GLU A 464 -32.20 12.45 17.53
CA GLU A 464 -33.29 13.13 18.23
C GLU A 464 -34.40 13.58 17.29
N ARG A 465 -34.06 14.18 16.14
CA ARG A 465 -35.05 14.52 15.11
C ARG A 465 -35.84 13.30 14.63
N TYR A 466 -35.18 12.16 14.49
CA TYR A 466 -35.84 10.91 14.11
C TYR A 466 -36.78 10.40 15.21
N ASN A 467 -36.33 10.37 16.47
CA ASN A 467 -37.18 10.01 17.62
C ASN A 467 -38.40 10.93 17.75
N ASN A 468 -38.19 12.24 17.65
CA ASN A 468 -39.27 13.24 17.69
C ASN A 468 -40.27 13.03 16.54
N LEU A 469 -39.79 12.69 15.35
CA LEU A 469 -40.66 12.34 14.23
C LEU A 469 -41.48 11.07 14.52
N ILE A 470 -40.87 10.04 15.11
CA ILE A 470 -41.59 8.83 15.53
C ILE A 470 -42.71 9.18 16.51
N PHE A 471 -42.42 9.96 17.55
CA PHE A 471 -43.43 10.36 18.55
C PHE A 471 -44.56 11.16 17.92
N LYS A 472 -44.23 12.17 17.11
CA LYS A 472 -45.22 12.98 16.39
C LYS A 472 -46.11 12.12 15.49
N LEU A 473 -45.53 11.23 14.70
CA LEU A 473 -46.31 10.37 13.79
C LEU A 473 -47.15 9.34 14.56
N ARG A 474 -46.73 8.92 15.76
CA ARG A 474 -47.54 8.09 16.66
C ARG A 474 -48.76 8.81 17.21
N GLU A 475 -48.63 10.08 17.55
CA GLU A 475 -49.74 10.91 18.00
C GLU A 475 -50.71 11.22 16.86
N GLU A 476 -50.18 11.58 15.67
CA GLU A 476 -50.99 11.91 14.49
C GLU A 476 -51.73 10.69 13.91
N ASN A 477 -51.22 9.47 14.11
CA ASN A 477 -51.76 8.25 13.51
C ASN A 477 -52.06 7.15 14.57
N PRO A 478 -53.10 7.31 15.41
CA PRO A 478 -53.40 6.35 16.47
C PRO A 478 -53.78 4.94 15.96
N ASN A 479 -54.27 4.86 14.71
CA ASN A 479 -54.77 3.64 14.06
C ASN A 479 -53.69 2.79 13.39
N MET A 480 -52.39 3.08 13.61
CA MET A 480 -51.31 2.24 13.07
C MET A 480 -51.43 0.77 13.49
N SER A 481 -50.99 -0.12 12.59
CA SER A 481 -50.99 -1.56 12.82
C SER A 481 -50.11 -1.93 14.02
N ALA A 482 -50.43 -3.05 14.69
CA ALA A 482 -49.61 -3.56 15.80
C ALA A 482 -48.15 -3.78 15.39
N LYS A 483 -47.93 -4.19 14.14
CA LYS A 483 -46.62 -4.41 13.56
C LYS A 483 -45.85 -3.10 13.36
N MET A 484 -46.51 -2.06 12.86
CA MET A 484 -45.89 -0.73 12.75
C MET A 484 -45.57 -0.16 14.13
N LYS A 485 -46.48 -0.29 15.09
CA LYS A 485 -46.22 0.13 16.49
C LYS A 485 -45.01 -0.58 17.09
N GLN A 486 -44.87 -1.89 16.87
CA GLN A 486 -43.69 -2.64 17.30
C GLN A 486 -42.42 -2.18 16.58
N TYR A 487 -42.48 -1.95 15.27
CA TYR A 487 -41.33 -1.45 14.51
C TYR A 487 -40.85 -0.09 15.05
N LEU A 488 -41.77 0.86 15.30
CA LEU A 488 -41.44 2.17 15.85
C LEU A 488 -40.88 2.08 17.27
N PHE A 489 -41.38 1.15 18.08
CA PHE A 489 -40.82 0.87 19.41
C PHE A 489 -39.39 0.34 19.32
N ASN A 490 -39.13 -0.60 18.41
CA ASN A 490 -37.78 -1.12 18.15
C ASN A 490 -36.84 0.01 17.68
N GLU A 491 -37.30 0.90 16.80
CA GLU A 491 -36.51 2.05 16.34
C GLU A 491 -36.16 3.02 17.47
N ILE A 492 -37.06 3.29 18.42
CA ILE A 492 -36.74 4.09 19.61
C ILE A 492 -35.59 3.43 20.38
N ASN A 493 -35.69 2.13 20.67
CA ASN A 493 -34.64 1.39 21.40
C ASN A 493 -33.30 1.41 20.66
N ARG A 494 -33.32 1.23 19.33
CA ARG A 494 -32.10 1.30 18.50
C ARG A 494 -31.46 2.67 18.57
N THR A 495 -32.25 3.74 18.48
CA THR A 495 -31.75 5.11 18.57
C THR A 495 -31.12 5.37 19.95
N GLN A 496 -31.75 4.92 21.02
CA GLN A 496 -31.20 5.05 22.38
C GLN A 496 -29.90 4.28 22.58
N GLN A 497 -29.75 3.11 21.96
CA GLN A 497 -28.47 2.37 21.95
C GLN A 497 -27.37 3.15 21.22
N LEU A 498 -27.69 3.78 20.09
CA LEU A 498 -26.72 4.54 19.32
C LEU A 498 -26.35 5.87 19.99
N GLU A 499 -27.29 6.52 20.70
CA GLU A 499 -27.00 7.66 21.58
C GLU A 499 -25.94 7.30 22.65
N LEU A 500 -26.08 6.14 23.30
CA LEU A 500 -25.09 5.63 24.25
C LEU A 500 -23.71 5.43 23.61
N TYR A 501 -23.68 4.87 22.40
CA TYR A 501 -22.45 4.71 21.61
C TYR A 501 -21.80 6.06 21.27
N LEU A 502 -22.58 7.04 20.79
CA LEU A 502 -22.08 8.38 20.46
C LEU A 502 -21.49 9.10 21.69
N TRP A 503 -22.20 9.04 22.82
CA TRP A 503 -21.72 9.61 24.07
C TRP A 503 -20.39 9.00 24.51
N ASP A 504 -20.30 7.66 24.47
CA ASP A 504 -19.10 6.96 24.90
C ASP A 504 -17.90 7.30 24.01
N ARG A 505 -18.07 7.32 22.69
CA ARG A 505 -17.01 7.69 21.74
C ARG A 505 -16.59 9.15 21.83
N MET A 506 -17.53 10.08 22.06
CA MET A 506 -17.21 11.49 22.28
C MET A 506 -16.43 11.69 23.58
N SER A 507 -16.84 11.02 24.66
CA SER A 507 -16.13 11.06 25.94
C SER A 507 -14.67 10.59 25.79
N ARG A 508 -14.45 9.49 25.07
CA ARG A 508 -13.11 8.94 24.85
C ARG A 508 -12.27 9.80 23.93
N PHE A 509 -12.84 10.35 22.88
CA PHE A 509 -12.14 11.32 22.03
C PHE A 509 -11.59 12.50 22.84
N ILE A 510 -12.40 13.10 23.72
CA ILE A 510 -11.98 14.22 24.55
C ILE A 510 -10.86 13.82 25.52
N LEU A 511 -10.99 12.65 26.16
CA LEU A 511 -10.01 12.14 27.13
C LEU A 511 -8.70 11.66 26.47
N ASP A 512 -8.70 11.31 25.19
CA ASP A 512 -7.51 10.94 24.44
C ASP A 512 -6.70 12.17 23.97
N GLN A 513 -7.38 13.30 23.77
CA GLN A 513 -6.81 14.56 23.29
C GLN A 513 -6.54 15.58 24.41
N ILE A 514 -5.86 15.16 25.48
CA ILE A 514 -5.69 15.95 26.72
C ILE A 514 -4.95 17.30 26.52
N TYR A 515 -4.05 17.40 25.55
CA TYR A 515 -3.26 18.62 25.32
C TYR A 515 -3.96 19.63 24.40
N VAL A 516 -4.82 19.15 23.50
CA VAL A 516 -5.55 20.00 22.53
C VAL A 516 -6.97 20.31 22.97
N MET A 517 -7.71 19.33 23.48
CA MET A 517 -9.07 19.54 23.95
C MET A 517 -9.07 20.06 25.39
N LEU A 518 -8.45 19.31 26.33
CA LEU A 518 -8.50 19.66 27.76
C LEU A 518 -7.51 20.75 28.17
N ASP A 519 -6.62 21.18 27.26
CA ASP A 519 -5.57 22.17 27.49
C ASP A 519 -4.83 21.94 28.82
N GLN A 520 -4.36 20.70 29.04
CA GLN A 520 -3.81 20.25 30.33
C GLN A 520 -2.70 21.16 30.87
N ASP A 521 -1.89 21.75 29.99
CA ASP A 521 -0.75 22.61 30.34
C ASP A 521 -1.10 24.12 30.29
N LYS A 522 -2.38 24.48 30.06
CA LYS A 522 -2.87 25.87 29.88
C LYS A 522 -2.10 26.65 28.83
N GLU A 523 -1.74 25.99 27.74
CA GLU A 523 -0.93 26.56 26.67
C GLU A 523 -1.76 27.37 25.67
N GLN A 524 -3.08 27.17 25.65
CA GLN A 524 -3.97 27.92 24.77
C GLN A 524 -4.26 29.30 25.36
N LYS A 525 -3.79 30.33 24.65
CA LYS A 525 -3.92 31.73 25.08
C LYS A 525 -5.31 32.33 24.85
N ARG A 526 -6.20 31.63 24.14
CA ARG A 526 -7.51 32.12 23.71
C ARG A 526 -8.57 31.03 23.83
N SER A 527 -9.75 31.42 24.30
CA SER A 527 -10.91 30.55 24.44
C SER A 527 -12.01 31.01 23.46
N ASP A 528 -12.05 30.42 22.26
CA ASP A 528 -13.17 30.59 21.34
C ASP A 528 -14.32 29.68 21.78
N TYR A 529 -15.53 30.22 21.93
CA TYR A 529 -16.69 29.44 22.38
C TYR A 529 -16.99 28.25 21.46
N TYR A 530 -16.85 28.42 20.14
CA TYR A 530 -17.19 27.35 19.19
C TYR A 530 -16.17 26.21 19.21
N VAL A 531 -14.94 26.49 19.64
CA VAL A 531 -13.96 25.43 19.96
C VAL A 531 -14.37 24.68 21.23
N GLY A 532 -14.84 25.41 22.25
CA GLY A 532 -15.29 24.85 23.53
C GLY A 532 -16.71 24.29 23.58
N ARG A 533 -17.52 24.50 22.53
CA ARG A 533 -18.93 24.06 22.44
C ARG A 533 -19.08 22.57 22.68
N SER A 534 -18.10 21.79 22.22
CA SER A 534 -18.05 20.34 22.41
C SER A 534 -18.19 19.92 23.88
N PHE A 535 -17.63 20.68 24.82
CA PHE A 535 -17.76 20.39 26.26
C PHE A 535 -19.18 20.64 26.77
N VAL A 536 -19.79 21.75 26.33
CA VAL A 536 -21.18 22.08 26.67
C VAL A 536 -22.12 21.00 26.15
N PHE A 537 -21.96 20.60 24.89
CA PHE A 537 -22.76 19.54 24.30
C PHE A 537 -22.55 18.17 24.98
N MET A 538 -21.31 17.84 25.37
CA MET A 538 -21.02 16.63 26.13
C MET A 538 -21.74 16.60 27.48
N GLU A 539 -21.85 17.75 28.15
CA GLU A 539 -22.62 17.89 29.39
C GLU A 539 -24.13 17.74 29.15
N GLU A 540 -24.67 18.32 28.07
CA GLU A 540 -26.07 18.15 27.66
C GLU A 540 -26.42 16.67 27.43
N MET A 541 -25.64 15.95 26.62
CA MET A 541 -25.85 14.50 26.41
C MET A 541 -25.79 13.73 27.72
N THR A 542 -24.83 14.05 28.59
CA THR A 542 -24.64 13.37 29.88
C THR A 542 -25.83 13.59 30.80
N ASN A 543 -26.40 14.80 30.82
CA ASN A 543 -27.59 15.11 31.62
C ASN A 543 -28.82 14.35 31.12
N ILE A 544 -29.02 14.28 29.79
CA ILE A 544 -30.10 13.50 29.17
C ILE A 544 -29.98 12.01 29.54
N LEU A 545 -28.79 11.43 29.38
CA LEU A 545 -28.56 10.01 29.67
C LEU A 545 -28.65 9.70 31.16
N SER A 546 -28.16 10.59 32.04
CA SER A 546 -28.27 10.44 33.50
C SER A 546 -29.73 10.52 33.98
N TRP A 547 -30.54 11.37 33.34
CA TRP A 547 -31.98 11.43 33.60
C TRP A 547 -32.69 10.14 33.15
N ARG A 548 -32.31 9.61 31.99
CA ARG A 548 -32.92 8.40 31.42
C ARG A 548 -32.53 7.12 32.14
N TYR A 549 -31.28 7.02 32.61
CA TYR A 549 -30.72 5.81 33.21
C TYR A 549 -30.15 6.10 34.61
N LYS A 550 -30.82 5.57 35.65
CA LYS A 550 -30.46 5.83 37.06
C LYS A 550 -29.03 5.41 37.42
N ASP A 551 -28.54 4.32 36.83
CA ASP A 551 -27.21 3.76 37.12
C ASP A 551 -26.14 4.23 36.11
N PHE A 552 -26.38 5.35 35.41
CA PHE A 552 -25.45 5.88 34.42
C PHE A 552 -24.14 6.34 35.06
N LYS A 553 -23.02 5.74 34.64
CA LYS A 553 -21.68 6.02 35.17
C LYS A 553 -20.92 6.95 34.24
N LYS A 554 -20.27 7.95 34.82
CA LYS A 554 -19.33 8.85 34.13
C LYS A 554 -17.92 8.23 34.11
N PRO A 555 -17.15 8.40 33.03
CA PRO A 555 -15.79 7.89 32.95
C PRO A 555 -14.84 8.61 33.90
N GLU A 556 -13.74 7.96 34.25
CA GLU A 556 -12.67 8.61 35.02
C GLU A 556 -12.13 9.84 34.27
N GLY A 557 -11.94 10.96 34.98
CA GLY A 557 -11.49 12.22 34.41
C GLY A 557 -12.59 13.13 33.83
N TYR A 558 -13.87 12.70 33.88
CA TYR A 558 -15.01 13.49 33.39
C TYR A 558 -15.16 14.85 34.09
N ASP A 559 -14.71 14.99 35.33
CA ASP A 559 -14.76 16.26 36.10
C ASP A 559 -14.04 17.41 35.38
N LYS A 560 -13.03 17.11 34.55
CA LYS A 560 -12.35 18.11 33.71
C LYS A 560 -13.27 18.62 32.59
N ILE A 561 -14.03 17.72 31.97
CA ILE A 561 -15.01 18.03 30.93
C ILE A 561 -16.08 18.94 31.51
N GLN A 562 -16.61 18.59 32.68
CA GLN A 562 -17.65 19.38 33.36
C GLN A 562 -17.17 20.81 33.68
N LYS A 563 -15.96 20.97 34.23
CA LYS A 563 -15.39 22.30 34.49
C LYS A 563 -15.24 23.15 33.24
N LEU A 564 -14.85 22.54 32.12
CA LEU A 564 -14.73 23.25 30.84
C LEU A 564 -16.11 23.58 30.26
N ALA A 565 -17.09 22.69 30.38
CA ALA A 565 -18.46 22.93 29.97
C ALA A 565 -19.06 24.14 30.72
N GLU A 566 -18.91 24.18 32.04
CA GLU A 566 -19.31 25.32 32.88
C GLU A 566 -18.60 26.61 32.47
N PHE A 567 -17.29 26.56 32.22
CA PHE A 567 -16.51 27.71 31.77
C PHE A 567 -17.01 28.26 30.43
N TYR A 568 -17.18 27.41 29.41
CA TYR A 568 -17.61 27.84 28.09
C TYR A 568 -19.08 28.26 28.04
N SER A 569 -19.95 27.60 28.82
CA SER A 569 -21.35 27.98 28.95
C SER A 569 -21.47 29.40 29.52
N ASN A 570 -20.74 29.70 30.59
CA ASN A 570 -20.71 31.04 31.21
C ASN A 570 -20.02 32.11 30.35
N ALA A 571 -19.09 31.71 29.48
CA ALA A 571 -18.36 32.64 28.61
C ALA A 571 -19.16 33.07 27.36
N ARG A 572 -20.22 32.33 26.98
CA ARG A 572 -21.02 32.61 25.78
C ARG A 572 -21.82 33.91 25.93
N LYS A 573 -21.75 34.77 24.91
CA LYS A 573 -22.52 36.02 24.82
C LYS A 573 -23.69 35.87 23.86
N GLU A 574 -24.91 36.17 24.33
CA GLU A 574 -26.13 36.14 23.53
C GLU A 574 -26.61 37.55 23.14
N HIS A 575 -26.81 37.78 21.85
CA HIS A 575 -27.21 39.05 21.25
C HIS A 575 -28.40 38.92 20.27
N GLY A 576 -29.09 37.78 20.30
CA GLY A 576 -30.39 37.56 19.67
C GLY A 576 -30.39 37.19 18.18
N THR A 577 -29.28 37.34 17.45
CA THR A 577 -29.15 36.83 16.08
C THR A 577 -27.88 36.00 15.91
N VAL A 578 -27.92 35.01 15.02
CA VAL A 578 -26.79 34.11 14.75
C VAL A 578 -25.52 34.91 14.40
N LEU A 579 -25.63 35.90 13.51
CA LEU A 579 -24.48 36.71 13.09
C LEU A 579 -23.91 37.55 14.23
N LYS A 580 -24.75 38.16 15.08
CA LYS A 580 -24.27 38.92 16.24
C LYS A 580 -23.63 38.02 17.28
N ASN A 581 -24.15 36.80 17.47
CA ASN A 581 -23.56 35.81 18.36
C ASN A 581 -22.22 35.30 17.80
N LEU A 582 -22.10 35.08 16.48
CA LEU A 582 -20.83 34.74 15.83
C LEU A 582 -19.79 35.85 16.04
N GLN A 583 -20.15 37.11 15.80
CA GLN A 583 -19.26 38.25 16.02
C GLN A 583 -18.85 38.43 17.49
N ALA A 584 -19.76 38.15 18.44
CA ALA A 584 -19.43 38.29 19.86
C ALA A 584 -18.50 37.17 20.38
N ASN A 585 -18.62 35.97 19.82
CA ASN A 585 -18.02 34.76 20.39
C ASN A 585 -16.89 34.13 19.56
N SER A 586 -16.77 34.44 18.26
CA SER A 586 -15.73 33.88 17.38
C SER A 586 -14.66 34.91 17.02
N ASP A 587 -13.40 34.56 17.20
CA ASP A 587 -12.28 35.44 16.82
C ASP A 587 -12.15 35.60 15.30
N LEU A 588 -12.63 34.63 14.51
CA LEU A 588 -12.68 34.72 13.05
C LEU A 588 -13.72 35.76 12.60
N PHE A 589 -14.91 35.74 13.18
CA PHE A 589 -15.99 36.67 12.81
C PHE A 589 -15.84 38.08 13.39
N LYS A 590 -14.90 38.28 14.33
CA LYS A 590 -14.48 39.62 14.82
C LYS A 590 -13.56 40.35 13.85
N GLN A 591 -12.92 39.64 12.92
CA GLN A 591 -11.99 40.23 11.97
C GLN A 591 -12.69 41.28 11.10
N LYS A 592 -11.94 42.32 10.70
CA LYS A 592 -12.47 43.32 9.78
C LYS A 592 -12.84 42.71 8.43
N ASN A 593 -12.08 41.69 8.00
CA ASN A 593 -12.39 40.84 6.87
C ASN A 593 -12.28 39.38 7.33
N VAL A 594 -13.40 38.65 7.36
CA VAL A 594 -13.47 37.25 7.80
C VAL A 594 -12.62 36.29 6.96
N TYR A 595 -12.20 36.71 5.76
CA TYR A 595 -11.34 35.94 4.87
C TYR A 595 -9.85 36.32 4.97
N ASP A 596 -9.47 37.21 5.89
CA ASP A 596 -8.07 37.59 6.09
C ASP A 596 -7.27 36.43 6.70
N THR A 597 -6.59 35.72 5.81
CA THR A 597 -5.76 34.59 6.18
C THR A 597 -4.62 34.99 7.10
N LYS A 598 -4.05 36.20 6.99
CA LYS A 598 -2.92 36.60 7.84
C LYS A 598 -3.37 36.81 9.28
N GLU A 599 -4.51 37.46 9.47
CA GLU A 599 -5.11 37.69 10.79
C GLU A 599 -5.51 36.35 11.42
N PHE A 600 -6.21 35.49 10.68
CA PHE A 600 -6.58 34.14 11.16
C PHE A 600 -5.37 33.28 11.54
N ARG A 601 -4.34 33.22 10.68
CA ARG A 601 -3.11 32.45 10.96
C ARG A 601 -2.36 32.96 12.18
N SER A 602 -2.38 34.27 12.42
CA SER A 602 -1.81 34.86 13.64
C SER A 602 -2.50 34.32 14.89
N TYR A 603 -3.84 34.18 14.85
CA TYR A 603 -4.63 33.63 15.96
C TYR A 603 -4.38 32.13 16.18
N MET A 604 -4.33 31.35 15.10
CA MET A 604 -4.12 29.90 15.16
C MET A 604 -2.67 29.49 15.47
N LYS A 605 -1.69 30.40 15.33
CA LYS A 605 -0.26 30.07 15.44
C LYS A 605 0.08 29.28 16.70
N ARG A 606 -0.43 29.70 17.86
CA ARG A 606 -0.12 29.01 19.13
C ARG A 606 -0.78 27.62 19.21
N GLN A 607 -2.00 27.48 18.70
CA GLN A 607 -2.66 26.16 18.62
C GLN A 607 -1.89 25.22 17.68
N TRP A 608 -1.37 25.73 16.56
CA TRP A 608 -0.51 24.96 15.67
C TRP A 608 0.82 24.57 16.29
N GLU A 609 1.42 25.44 17.11
CA GLU A 609 2.61 25.10 17.89
C GLU A 609 2.31 23.99 18.92
N ILE A 610 1.18 24.05 19.61
CA ILE A 610 0.75 23.01 20.57
C ILE A 610 0.56 21.68 19.85
N LEU A 611 -0.11 21.67 18.70
CA LEU A 611 -0.29 20.48 17.88
C LEU A 611 1.05 19.90 17.42
N PHE A 612 1.96 20.76 16.97
CA PHE A 612 3.31 20.35 16.60
C PHE A 612 4.07 19.72 17.78
N LEU A 613 3.96 20.33 18.97
CA LEU A 613 4.58 19.84 20.18
C LEU A 613 3.92 18.55 20.67
N GLN A 614 2.61 18.39 20.58
CA GLN A 614 1.91 17.14 20.89
C GLN A 614 2.37 16.02 19.97
N ASN A 615 2.51 16.28 18.67
CA ASN A 615 3.05 15.32 17.71
C ASN A 615 4.51 14.95 17.99
N SER A 616 5.22 15.78 18.76
CA SER A 616 6.61 15.54 19.16
C SER A 616 6.71 14.89 20.55
N LYS A 617 5.76 15.17 21.45
CA LYS A 617 5.65 14.62 22.82
C LYS A 617 5.04 13.21 22.81
N ALA A 618 3.98 13.01 22.03
CA ALA A 618 3.51 11.68 21.66
C ALA A 618 4.47 11.16 20.58
N GLU A 619 5.12 10.02 20.82
CA GLU A 619 5.97 9.39 19.82
C GLU A 619 5.20 9.34 18.48
N GLU A 620 5.78 9.84 17.38
CA GLU A 620 5.06 10.15 16.12
C GLU A 620 4.07 9.03 15.68
N ALA A 621 4.43 7.77 15.91
CA ALA A 621 3.60 6.60 15.66
C ALA A 621 2.34 6.50 16.54
N SER A 622 2.39 6.81 17.85
CA SER A 622 1.21 6.83 18.73
C SER A 622 0.13 7.77 18.21
N ASN A 623 0.55 8.96 17.78
CA ASN A 623 -0.38 9.97 17.31
C ASN A 623 -0.94 9.64 15.91
N MET A 624 -0.15 9.00 15.04
CA MET A 624 -0.67 8.47 13.78
C MET A 624 -1.74 7.40 14.02
N GLY A 625 -1.47 6.44 14.92
CA GLY A 625 -2.44 5.40 15.29
C GLY A 625 -3.72 5.97 15.90
N LEU A 626 -3.61 6.96 16.78
CA LEU A 626 -4.77 7.66 17.35
C LEU A 626 -5.60 8.37 16.26
N ASN A 627 -4.97 9.05 15.31
CA ASN A 627 -5.70 9.73 14.24
C ASN A 627 -6.39 8.75 13.28
N MET A 628 -5.76 7.62 12.96
CA MET A 628 -6.37 6.54 12.18
C MET A 628 -7.61 6.00 12.88
N TYR A 629 -7.51 5.73 14.18
CA TYR A 629 -8.62 5.28 15.01
C TYR A 629 -9.77 6.30 15.02
N ILE A 630 -9.48 7.59 15.24
CA ILE A 630 -10.51 8.64 15.24
C ILE A 630 -11.17 8.76 13.87
N TRP A 631 -10.40 8.65 12.79
CA TRP A 631 -10.92 8.68 11.42
C TRP A 631 -11.94 7.56 11.18
N SER A 632 -11.62 6.34 11.61
CA SER A 632 -12.54 5.19 11.53
C SER A 632 -13.83 5.44 12.29
N VAL A 633 -13.72 5.85 13.57
CA VAL A 633 -14.88 6.14 14.41
C VAL A 633 -15.73 7.24 13.79
N ARG A 634 -15.10 8.30 13.27
CA ARG A 634 -15.78 9.41 12.58
C ARG A 634 -16.58 8.92 11.37
N ASN A 635 -16.01 8.05 10.55
CA ASN A 635 -16.69 7.50 9.39
C ASN A 635 -17.94 6.73 9.80
N THR A 636 -17.87 5.94 10.87
CA THR A 636 -19.08 5.28 11.36
C THR A 636 -20.13 6.29 11.83
N VAL A 637 -19.74 7.31 12.58
CA VAL A 637 -20.68 8.36 13.03
C VAL A 637 -21.34 9.07 11.83
N TRP A 638 -20.56 9.38 10.79
CA TRP A 638 -21.09 9.95 9.54
C TRP A 638 -22.05 9.03 8.80
N ILE A 639 -21.74 7.73 8.73
CA ILE A 639 -22.64 6.73 8.15
C ILE A 639 -23.94 6.65 8.95
N LEU A 640 -23.87 6.66 10.28
CA LEU A 640 -25.06 6.67 11.14
C LEU A 640 -25.95 7.89 10.86
N GLN A 641 -25.37 9.09 10.78
CA GLN A 641 -26.12 10.29 10.43
C GLN A 641 -26.84 10.13 9.08
N SER A 642 -26.12 9.62 8.09
CA SER A 642 -26.64 9.45 6.72
C SER A 642 -27.77 8.41 6.66
N ILE A 643 -27.62 7.28 7.37
CA ILE A 643 -28.66 6.27 7.49
C ILE A 643 -29.89 6.86 8.19
N TYR A 644 -29.72 7.58 9.30
CA TYR A 644 -30.85 8.15 10.04
C TYR A 644 -31.57 9.26 9.29
N SER A 645 -30.85 10.06 8.49
CA SER A 645 -31.45 11.00 7.55
C SER A 645 -32.35 10.28 6.53
N ALA A 646 -31.87 9.18 5.94
CA ALA A 646 -32.67 8.37 5.03
C ALA A 646 -33.84 7.66 5.72
N LYS A 647 -33.65 7.16 6.94
CA LYS A 647 -34.74 6.61 7.77
C LYS A 647 -35.83 7.66 8.01
N ARG A 648 -35.44 8.90 8.31
CA ARG A 648 -36.37 10.00 8.56
C ARG A 648 -37.18 10.37 7.32
N GLU A 649 -36.53 10.45 6.16
CA GLU A 649 -37.21 10.69 4.88
C GLU A 649 -38.20 9.56 4.55
N GLU A 650 -37.80 8.30 4.75
CA GLU A 650 -38.64 7.14 4.44
C GLU A 650 -39.80 6.95 5.43
N LEU A 651 -39.63 7.30 6.71
CA LEU A 651 -40.57 6.94 7.78
C LEU A 651 -42.01 7.39 7.50
N ALA A 652 -42.18 8.59 6.97
CA ALA A 652 -43.50 9.13 6.61
C ALA A 652 -44.19 8.28 5.53
N LEU A 653 -43.42 7.74 4.57
CA LEU A 653 -43.94 6.87 3.51
C LEU A 653 -44.40 5.51 4.07
N LEU A 654 -43.64 4.95 5.02
CA LEU A 654 -43.98 3.68 5.66
C LEU A 654 -45.29 3.79 6.46
N ILE A 655 -45.44 4.88 7.23
CA ILE A 655 -46.65 5.13 8.02
C ILE A 655 -47.84 5.43 7.11
N LYS A 656 -47.66 6.27 6.08
CA LYS A 656 -48.72 6.53 5.09
C LYS A 656 -49.23 5.23 4.48
N ARG A 657 -48.34 4.32 4.08
CA ARG A 657 -48.70 3.01 3.51
C ARG A 657 -49.44 2.13 4.53
N ASP A 658 -48.97 2.08 5.78
CA ASP A 658 -49.60 1.27 6.85
C ASP A 658 -51.02 1.75 7.20
N VAL A 659 -51.21 3.07 7.32
CA VAL A 659 -52.49 3.68 7.71
C VAL A 659 -53.48 3.72 6.55
N SER A 660 -53.05 4.09 5.35
CA SER A 660 -53.95 4.24 4.19
C SER A 660 -54.20 2.94 3.43
N GLY A 661 -53.33 1.95 3.56
CA GLY A 661 -53.33 0.74 2.73
C GLY A 661 -53.06 1.00 1.24
N GLN A 662 -52.78 2.24 0.85
CA GLN A 662 -52.55 2.61 -0.55
C GLN A 662 -51.13 2.26 -0.99
N ALA A 663 -51.00 1.84 -2.25
CA ALA A 663 -49.70 1.70 -2.88
C ALA A 663 -49.00 3.06 -2.99
N LEU A 664 -47.67 3.04 -2.86
CA LEU A 664 -46.86 4.24 -3.04
C LEU A 664 -46.97 4.73 -4.49
N THR A 665 -47.03 6.05 -4.67
CA THR A 665 -46.97 6.67 -6.00
C THR A 665 -45.61 6.41 -6.66
N PRO A 666 -45.48 6.53 -8.00
CA PRO A 666 -44.19 6.36 -8.68
C PRO A 666 -43.06 7.22 -8.10
N ALA A 667 -43.38 8.46 -7.68
CA ALA A 667 -42.41 9.37 -7.06
C ALA A 667 -41.97 8.88 -5.66
N GLU A 668 -42.91 8.39 -4.85
CA GLU A 668 -42.62 7.83 -3.52
C GLU A 668 -41.86 6.50 -3.62
N MET A 669 -42.18 5.66 -4.61
CA MET A 669 -41.41 4.46 -4.93
C MET A 669 -39.97 4.80 -5.33
N LEU A 670 -39.76 5.88 -6.09
CA LEU A 670 -38.43 6.34 -6.47
C LEU A 670 -37.63 6.85 -5.27
N SER A 671 -38.21 7.70 -4.41
CA SER A 671 -37.56 8.16 -3.16
C SER A 671 -37.18 6.97 -2.29
N ARG A 672 -38.10 6.01 -2.12
CA ARG A 672 -37.85 4.78 -1.39
C ARG A 672 -36.74 3.91 -2.00
N SER A 673 -36.68 3.80 -3.32
CA SER A 673 -35.60 3.07 -4.01
C SER A 673 -34.24 3.74 -3.81
N LYS A 674 -34.19 5.08 -3.73
CA LYS A 674 -32.96 5.81 -3.40
C LYS A 674 -32.53 5.53 -1.97
N ALA A 675 -33.46 5.53 -1.01
CA ALA A 675 -33.18 5.17 0.38
C ALA A 675 -32.63 3.73 0.48
N ASN A 676 -33.20 2.77 -0.25
CA ASN A 676 -32.68 1.39 -0.34
C ASN A 676 -31.20 1.35 -0.79
N MET A 677 -30.90 1.98 -1.93
CA MET A 677 -29.53 2.01 -2.44
C MET A 677 -28.57 2.68 -1.46
N LEU A 678 -29.03 3.72 -0.76
CA LEU A 678 -28.24 4.39 0.27
C LEU A 678 -27.96 3.45 1.45
N PHE A 679 -28.97 2.75 1.98
CA PHE A 679 -28.77 1.79 3.07
C PHE A 679 -27.80 0.66 2.68
N GLU A 680 -27.95 0.10 1.47
CA GLU A 680 -27.06 -0.93 0.94
C GLU A 680 -25.62 -0.43 0.89
N THR A 681 -25.40 0.71 0.25
CA THR A 681 -24.05 1.30 0.08
C THR A 681 -23.43 1.65 1.43
N LEU A 682 -24.19 2.28 2.32
CA LEU A 682 -23.69 2.75 3.61
C LEU A 682 -23.38 1.59 4.55
N LEU A 683 -24.24 0.57 4.63
CA LEU A 683 -23.99 -0.61 5.45
C LEU A 683 -22.83 -1.44 4.90
N HIS A 684 -22.74 -1.58 3.56
CA HIS A 684 -21.61 -2.22 2.92
C HIS A 684 -20.30 -1.52 3.27
N ASN A 685 -20.24 -0.21 3.10
CA ASN A 685 -19.04 0.58 3.39
C ASN A 685 -18.66 0.55 4.87
N LEU A 686 -19.64 0.64 5.78
CA LEU A 686 -19.40 0.50 7.22
C LEU A 686 -18.78 -0.85 7.55
N THR A 687 -19.34 -1.92 6.96
CA THR A 687 -18.87 -3.28 7.23
C THR A 687 -17.49 -3.52 6.61
N LEU A 688 -17.26 -3.04 5.39
CA LEU A 688 -15.98 -3.16 4.68
C LEU A 688 -14.87 -2.42 5.43
N GLU A 689 -15.15 -1.19 5.87
CA GLU A 689 -14.20 -0.40 6.65
C GLU A 689 -13.88 -1.09 7.97
N TYR A 690 -14.88 -1.49 8.74
CA TYR A 690 -14.66 -2.19 10.01
C TYR A 690 -13.88 -3.49 9.81
N VAL A 691 -14.29 -4.35 8.88
CA VAL A 691 -13.59 -5.63 8.62
C VAL A 691 -12.14 -5.38 8.20
N GLY A 692 -11.86 -4.31 7.47
CA GLY A 692 -10.53 -3.93 7.02
C GLY A 692 -9.57 -3.48 8.13
N ILE A 693 -10.08 -3.06 9.29
CA ILE A 693 -9.26 -2.59 10.43
C ILE A 693 -9.50 -3.38 11.74
N ARG A 694 -10.39 -4.37 11.68
CA ARG A 694 -10.88 -5.09 12.85
C ARG A 694 -9.75 -5.78 13.59
N GLU A 695 -8.79 -6.35 12.87
CA GLU A 695 -7.69 -7.09 13.50
C GLU A 695 -6.82 -6.14 14.33
N GLU A 696 -6.53 -4.96 13.79
CA GLU A 696 -5.75 -3.92 14.44
C GLU A 696 -6.49 -3.40 15.68
N ILE A 697 -7.77 -3.02 15.56
CA ILE A 697 -8.54 -2.53 16.72
C ILE A 697 -8.73 -3.64 17.76
N MET A 698 -9.11 -4.86 17.35
CA MET A 698 -9.49 -5.92 18.29
C MET A 698 -8.28 -6.55 18.98
N ASN A 699 -7.18 -6.79 18.25
CA ASN A 699 -6.05 -7.57 18.78
C ASN A 699 -4.90 -6.68 19.28
N ARG A 700 -4.81 -5.43 18.79
CA ARG A 700 -3.64 -4.55 19.04
C ARG A 700 -3.98 -3.29 19.83
N LEU A 701 -5.20 -2.76 19.72
CA LEU A 701 -5.68 -1.74 20.65
C LEU A 701 -6.16 -2.41 21.95
N GLY A 702 -5.21 -2.93 22.74
CA GLY A 702 -5.50 -3.61 23.99
C GLY A 702 -6.32 -2.73 24.94
N LYS A 703 -7.36 -3.31 25.55
CA LYS A 703 -8.25 -2.62 26.51
C LYS A 703 -9.09 -1.48 25.90
N ASP A 704 -9.43 -1.53 24.60
CA ASP A 704 -10.53 -0.73 24.04
C ASP A 704 -11.74 -1.62 23.70
N ILE A 705 -12.93 -1.03 23.77
CA ILE A 705 -14.21 -1.72 23.54
C ILE A 705 -14.82 -1.37 22.19
N GLU A 706 -14.18 -0.50 21.40
CA GLU A 706 -14.70 -0.04 20.11
C GLU A 706 -15.14 -1.21 19.25
N SER A 707 -14.30 -2.25 19.12
CA SER A 707 -14.58 -3.35 18.19
C SER A 707 -15.87 -4.08 18.56
N THR A 708 -16.13 -4.23 19.87
CA THR A 708 -17.37 -4.82 20.38
C THR A 708 -18.56 -3.89 20.12
N GLN A 709 -18.41 -2.59 20.39
CA GLN A 709 -19.45 -1.60 20.11
C GLN A 709 -19.78 -1.50 18.62
N ARG A 710 -18.77 -1.54 17.74
CA ARG A 710 -18.90 -1.49 16.28
C ARG A 710 -19.69 -2.67 15.75
N MET A 711 -19.46 -3.87 16.28
CA MET A 711 -20.29 -5.04 15.97
C MET A 711 -21.75 -4.82 16.39
N ILE A 712 -22.00 -4.32 17.60
CA ILE A 712 -23.35 -4.01 18.07
C ILE A 712 -24.03 -2.98 17.16
N VAL A 713 -23.31 -1.94 16.73
CA VAL A 713 -23.82 -0.93 15.78
C VAL A 713 -24.19 -1.57 14.45
N ILE A 714 -23.32 -2.40 13.87
CA ILE A 714 -23.57 -3.09 12.60
C ILE A 714 -24.78 -4.02 12.72
N ASP A 715 -24.87 -4.80 13.80
CA ASP A 715 -25.96 -5.74 13.99
C ASP A 715 -27.30 -5.02 14.26
N ASN A 716 -27.29 -3.91 14.99
CA ASN A 716 -28.44 -3.02 15.15
C ASN A 716 -28.98 -2.52 13.78
N LEU A 717 -28.08 -2.12 12.87
CA LEU A 717 -28.44 -1.69 11.52
C LEU A 717 -28.99 -2.85 10.66
N LYS A 718 -28.42 -4.06 10.78
CA LYS A 718 -28.95 -5.26 10.10
C LYS A 718 -30.35 -5.62 10.61
N GLU A 719 -30.56 -5.56 11.93
CA GLU A 719 -31.87 -5.81 12.53
C GLU A 719 -32.91 -4.80 12.05
N PHE A 720 -32.54 -3.52 11.94
CA PHE A 720 -33.38 -2.49 11.32
C PHE A 720 -33.81 -2.90 9.91
N LEU A 721 -32.87 -3.29 9.05
CA LEU A 721 -33.19 -3.71 7.67
C LEU A 721 -34.10 -4.93 7.63
N SER A 722 -33.85 -5.91 8.50
CA SER A 722 -34.70 -7.10 8.61
C SER A 722 -36.13 -6.77 9.05
N ASP A 723 -36.29 -5.93 10.07
CA ASP A 723 -37.62 -5.52 10.53
C ASP A 723 -38.35 -4.65 9.51
N ARG A 724 -37.61 -3.81 8.78
CA ARG A 724 -38.12 -3.03 7.66
C ARG A 724 -38.61 -3.93 6.51
N GLU A 725 -37.86 -4.96 6.13
CA GLU A 725 -38.29 -5.93 5.11
C GLU A 725 -39.52 -6.73 5.56
N LYS A 726 -39.60 -7.08 6.85
CA LYS A 726 -40.80 -7.71 7.40
C LYS A 726 -42.01 -6.81 7.17
N LEU A 727 -41.91 -5.49 7.36
CA LEU A 727 -43.01 -4.57 7.06
C LEU A 727 -43.45 -4.61 5.58
N ASP A 728 -42.53 -4.91 4.65
CA ASP A 728 -42.80 -4.94 3.20
C ASP A 728 -43.47 -6.22 2.70
N ASN A 729 -43.19 -7.36 3.31
CA ASN A 729 -43.64 -8.68 2.86
C ASN A 729 -45.16 -8.93 2.94
N LEU A 730 -45.98 -7.90 3.18
CA LEU A 730 -47.43 -7.93 2.95
C LEU A 730 -47.82 -7.50 1.52
N GLY A 731 -46.95 -6.78 0.78
CA GLY A 731 -47.23 -6.35 -0.60
C GLY A 731 -46.93 -7.43 -1.67
N VAL A 732 -45.91 -8.27 -1.47
CA VAL A 732 -45.54 -9.31 -2.44
C VAL A 732 -46.56 -10.46 -2.44
N ALA A 733 -47.10 -10.82 -1.27
CA ALA A 733 -48.13 -11.85 -1.14
C ALA A 733 -49.51 -11.41 -1.67
N GLN A 734 -49.80 -10.09 -1.69
CA GLN A 734 -51.03 -9.56 -2.29
C GLN A 734 -50.90 -9.34 -3.80
N ASN A 735 -49.77 -8.83 -4.30
CA ASN A 735 -49.56 -8.61 -5.74
C ASN A 735 -49.43 -9.91 -6.55
N GLN A 736 -48.99 -11.01 -5.94
CA GLN A 736 -49.01 -12.33 -6.58
C GLN A 736 -50.42 -12.98 -6.60
N LYS A 737 -51.34 -12.56 -5.73
CA LYS A 737 -52.73 -13.05 -5.76
C LYS A 737 -53.61 -12.31 -6.78
N THR A 738 -53.36 -11.03 -7.04
CA THR A 738 -54.09 -10.26 -8.05
C THR A 738 -53.60 -10.50 -9.48
N ALA A 739 -52.34 -10.89 -9.69
CA ALA A 739 -51.83 -11.29 -11.00
C ALA A 739 -52.29 -12.70 -11.46
N GLY A 740 -52.91 -13.48 -10.57
CA GLY A 740 -53.34 -14.87 -10.83
C GLY A 740 -54.79 -15.04 -11.32
N HIS A 741 -55.55 -13.95 -11.54
CA HIS A 741 -56.98 -14.03 -11.88
C HIS A 741 -57.42 -13.25 -13.14
N THR A 742 -56.50 -12.98 -14.06
CA THR A 742 -56.85 -12.65 -15.45
C THR A 742 -55.92 -13.40 -16.38
N LEU A 743 -56.34 -14.62 -16.72
CA LEU A 743 -56.01 -15.29 -17.99
C LEU A 743 -56.99 -14.82 -19.06
#